data_AF-A0A8J6SZ37-F1
#
_entry.id   AF-A0A8J6SZ37-F1
#
_cell.length_a   1.000
_cell.length_b   1.000
_cell.length_c   1.000
_cell.angle_alpha   90.00
_cell.angle_beta   90.00
_cell.angle_gamma   90.00
#
_symmetry.space_group_name_H-M   'P 1'
#
loop_
_entity.id
_entity.type
_entity.pdbx_description
1 polymer ?
#
loop_
_entity_poly.entity_id
_entity_poly.type
_entity_poly.pdbx_seq_one_letter_code
_entity_poly.pdbx_strand_id
1 'polypeptide(L)'
;MAKMGDDRHIAIHHDAIGSAIVSGDGNKVFIYHYHLNAQATVAAPSSTVEAPTPIGPNPYRGLASFQIEDARVYFGREAQVARLWNRLRELSERAGQLDAPPRLLPILGPSGSGKSSLARAGLLPELARCPLPGYHQSQVVVMTPGATPLQSLAVVLARIVTRDVAPVEKAAEFERVLQRANDEGKQDGLRRIANALPGIESSPLVVLVDQFEEVYSLCKSPEVRAAFIDGLIEAAIAAEGRVLVVITLRSDFLGETQRHPHLNEIIGSDQVVVVPAMNEKELRRAIAEPAKQAGRPLDEAIVDLLIEQTEGREGALPLLQFALTRIWEGMGTGKTPAETLRAIGGIGGALAGEAQRIYDSLTSKEQDFARRLFIGVVELGEGTKDTRRRAMVESLVSAQDDPALVQAVISRFSASGARLLTLSSTEGKEVVEVTHEALFEHWHQLKLWLDGQRERIRQQRRINALAEEWSKRSKRQGYLLQGRQIDDARDFHKQCGDTLPLSKLAMELIRRSIRQRWVNRAMVASLAVIPLMAVEGFLREEAVKRDYATLQGVDMTRKTQAAIALVAGCGQMEGLPRFLHPVGERVVGNCRPLVDLDLRKVDLSHADLSGTDLSSVNLSDADLSNADLSDADLSGASLSSANLSGADLSGADLSGVNLSNASLYDANFSHADLSHAYLSNADLSDVNLSGADLSSANLSGADLRGADLSSANLSNADLSSANLSGADLSSANLSSADFFNAYLYDADLSGADLSNAYLSGSRAWTTTQLSEAKLCATTLPEGANLNSTRNCKELGITP
;
A
#
# COMPACT_ATOMS: atom_id res chain seq x y z
N MET A 1 54.24 2.64 30.21
CA MET A 1 54.35 3.36 31.51
C MET A 1 53.44 4.57 31.45
N ALA A 2 52.51 4.62 32.40
CA ALA A 2 51.62 5.70 32.88
C ALA A 2 51.26 6.89 31.96
N LYS A 3 49.96 6.94 31.62
CA LYS A 3 49.17 8.16 31.36
C LYS A 3 49.24 9.09 32.58
N MET A 4 49.43 10.39 32.38
CA MET A 4 48.95 11.43 33.30
C MET A 4 47.73 12.09 32.65
N GLY A 5 46.57 11.88 33.26
CA GLY A 5 45.29 12.45 32.86
C GLY A 5 45.17 13.90 33.34
N ASP A 6 44.50 14.70 32.52
CA ASP A 6 43.97 16.01 32.89
C ASP A 6 42.61 15.76 33.57
N ASP A 7 42.63 15.43 34.87
CA ASP A 7 41.41 15.20 35.66
C ASP A 7 40.73 16.55 35.94
N ARG A 8 39.73 16.89 35.12
CA ARG A 8 38.76 17.94 35.43
C ARG A 8 37.63 17.34 36.25
N HIS A 9 37.69 17.49 37.57
CA HIS A 9 36.62 17.05 38.46
C HIS A 9 35.44 18.03 38.45
N ILE A 10 34.24 17.50 38.25
CA ILE A 10 32.98 18.19 38.53
C ILE A 10 32.54 17.72 39.92
N ALA A 11 32.47 18.64 40.89
CA ALA A 11 31.93 18.33 42.22
C ALA A 11 30.41 18.50 42.21
N ILE A 12 29.68 17.40 42.36
CA ILE A 12 28.21 17.40 42.51
C ILE A 12 27.90 17.28 44.01
N HIS A 13 27.24 18.29 44.58
CA HIS A 13 26.77 18.28 45.96
C HIS A 13 25.57 17.33 46.11
N HIS A 14 25.45 16.68 47.28
CA HIS A 14 24.44 15.64 47.55
C HIS A 14 22.98 16.11 47.54
N ASP A 15 22.74 17.42 47.39
CA ASP A 15 21.41 18.05 47.41
C ASP A 15 20.86 18.38 46.02
N ALA A 16 21.58 18.00 44.94
CA ALA A 16 21.13 18.25 43.58
C ALA A 16 20.05 17.24 43.15
N ILE A 17 18.84 17.72 42.86
CA ILE A 17 17.74 16.92 42.30
C ILE A 17 17.44 17.44 40.87
N GLY A 18 17.84 16.67 39.86
CA GLY A 18 17.63 16.96 38.43
C GLY A 18 18.75 16.42 37.52
N SER A 19 18.49 16.25 36.21
CA SER A 19 19.51 15.85 35.22
C SER A 19 20.26 17.07 34.67
N ALA A 20 21.59 17.00 34.65
CA ALA A 20 22.44 18.03 34.03
C ALA A 20 22.87 17.57 32.62
N ILE A 21 22.64 18.40 31.60
CA ILE A 21 23.20 18.20 30.25
C ILE A 21 24.38 19.15 30.10
N VAL A 22 25.56 18.59 29.82
CA VAL A 22 26.79 19.35 29.53
C VAL A 22 26.96 19.38 28.02
N SER A 23 26.82 20.56 27.41
CA SER A 23 27.17 20.80 26.01
C SER A 23 27.97 22.09 25.90
N GLY A 24 29.09 22.04 25.19
CA GLY A 24 29.90 23.22 24.90
C GLY A 24 31.15 22.88 24.08
N ASP A 25 31.31 23.56 22.95
CA ASP A 25 32.53 23.56 22.15
C ASP A 25 33.63 24.30 22.91
N GLY A 26 34.40 23.55 23.70
CA GLY A 26 35.77 23.86 24.11
C GLY A 26 36.05 25.08 25.00
N ASN A 27 35.12 26.01 25.26
CA ASN A 27 35.46 27.18 26.09
C ASN A 27 34.33 27.86 26.89
N LYS A 28 33.09 27.34 26.92
CA LYS A 28 32.02 27.83 27.80
C LYS A 28 31.10 26.70 28.26
N VAL A 29 30.80 26.68 29.57
CA VAL A 29 29.82 25.76 30.19
C VAL A 29 28.64 26.59 30.70
N PHE A 30 27.43 26.23 30.29
CA PHE A 30 26.20 26.84 30.81
C PHE A 30 25.61 25.95 31.90
N ILE A 31 25.45 26.49 33.12
CA ILE A 31 24.79 25.82 34.24
C ILE A 31 23.49 26.60 34.52
N TYR A 32 22.35 25.96 34.31
CA TYR A 32 21.05 26.55 34.64
C TYR A 32 20.72 26.28 36.12
N HIS A 33 20.68 27.34 36.93
CA HIS A 33 20.19 27.28 38.31
C HIS A 33 18.74 27.74 38.38
N TYR A 34 17.82 26.84 38.73
CA TYR A 34 16.47 27.21 39.14
C TYR A 34 16.46 27.51 40.64
N HIS A 35 16.35 28.78 41.02
CA HIS A 35 16.05 29.19 42.39
C HIS A 35 14.53 29.26 42.58
N LEU A 36 13.96 28.28 43.27
CA LEU A 36 12.65 28.43 43.90
C LEU A 36 12.86 29.16 45.24
N ASN A 37 12.68 30.48 45.24
CA ASN A 37 12.61 31.26 46.48
C ASN A 37 11.29 30.99 47.18
N ALA A 38 11.32 30.06 48.15
CA ALA A 38 10.27 29.93 49.16
C ALA A 38 10.60 30.87 50.33
N GLN A 39 9.95 32.05 50.37
CA GLN A 39 9.47 32.74 51.58
C GLN A 39 8.93 34.14 51.23
N ALA A 40 7.62 34.21 51.04
CA ALA A 40 6.84 35.42 51.31
C ALA A 40 5.48 34.98 51.87
N THR A 41 5.37 35.04 53.20
CA THR A 41 4.11 34.95 53.93
C THR A 41 3.29 36.20 53.63
N VAL A 42 2.32 36.09 52.72
CA VAL A 42 1.21 37.02 52.59
C VAL A 42 -0.07 36.22 52.83
N ALA A 43 -0.93 36.79 53.68
CA ALA A 43 -2.12 36.18 54.27
C ALA A 43 -2.96 35.39 53.27
N ALA A 44 -3.41 34.22 53.71
CA ALA A 44 -4.32 33.35 52.99
C ALA A 44 -5.61 34.10 52.60
N PRO A 45 -5.94 34.20 51.30
CA PRO A 45 -7.30 33.87 50.91
C PRO A 45 -7.41 32.35 50.99
N SER A 46 -8.46 31.86 51.63
CA SER A 46 -8.88 30.48 51.57
C SER A 46 -9.10 30.06 50.11
N SER A 47 -8.06 29.57 49.42
CA SER A 47 -8.24 28.69 48.28
C SER A 47 -8.18 27.27 48.84
N THR A 48 -9.35 26.77 49.17
CA THR A 48 -9.65 25.35 49.01
C THR A 48 -8.84 24.80 47.84
N VAL A 49 -8.12 23.69 48.05
CA VAL A 49 -7.69 22.85 46.93
C VAL A 49 -8.98 22.50 46.20
N GLU A 50 -9.32 23.27 45.18
CA GLU A 50 -10.45 22.98 44.32
C GLU A 50 -10.11 21.63 43.69
N ALA A 51 -10.94 20.64 43.99
CA ALA A 51 -11.03 19.44 43.18
C ALA A 51 -10.96 19.86 41.70
N PRO A 52 -10.24 19.11 40.83
CA PRO A 52 -10.06 19.50 39.43
C PRO A 52 -11.40 19.93 38.87
N THR A 53 -11.52 21.22 38.55
CA THR A 53 -12.79 21.82 38.12
C THR A 53 -13.27 20.95 36.98
N PRO A 54 -14.47 20.32 37.07
CA PRO A 54 -14.93 19.40 36.05
C PRO A 54 -14.84 20.10 34.72
N ILE A 55 -13.96 19.61 33.84
CA ILE A 55 -13.95 20.12 32.48
C ILE A 55 -15.31 19.74 31.92
N GLY A 56 -15.99 20.73 31.33
CA GLY A 56 -17.29 20.53 30.69
C GLY A 56 -17.25 19.38 29.66
N PRO A 57 -18.41 19.02 29.09
CA PRO A 57 -18.49 17.93 28.14
C PRO A 57 -17.47 18.12 27.01
N ASN A 58 -16.76 17.05 26.64
CA ASN A 58 -15.73 17.11 25.62
C ASN A 58 -16.33 17.59 24.30
N PRO A 59 -15.85 18.71 23.73
CA PRO A 59 -16.40 19.26 22.48
C PRO A 59 -15.93 18.46 21.25
N TYR A 60 -14.89 17.64 21.38
CA TYR A 60 -14.37 16.79 20.32
C TYR A 60 -14.99 15.39 20.36
N ARG A 61 -15.19 14.78 19.19
CA ARG A 61 -15.92 13.50 19.03
C ARG A 61 -15.02 12.29 18.79
N GLY A 62 -13.69 12.46 18.83
CA GLY A 62 -12.74 11.38 18.57
C GLY A 62 -12.98 10.75 17.20
N LEU A 63 -13.15 9.43 17.16
CA LEU A 63 -13.39 8.69 15.93
C LEU A 63 -14.89 8.57 15.54
N ALA A 64 -15.77 9.11 16.37
CA ALA A 64 -17.19 9.20 16.06
C ALA A 64 -17.46 10.35 15.08
N SER A 65 -18.48 10.20 14.22
CA SER A 65 -18.97 11.31 13.41
C SER A 65 -19.77 12.28 14.28
N PHE A 66 -19.69 13.57 13.95
CA PHE A 66 -20.53 14.59 14.58
C PHE A 66 -22.00 14.33 14.19
N GLN A 67 -22.89 14.35 15.18
CA GLN A 67 -24.33 14.19 15.01
C GLN A 67 -25.04 15.54 14.93
N ILE A 68 -26.36 15.53 14.70
CA ILE A 68 -27.18 16.74 14.57
C ILE A 68 -27.08 17.60 15.85
N GLU A 69 -27.00 16.96 17.01
CA GLU A 69 -26.90 17.60 18.32
C GLU A 69 -25.56 18.32 18.53
N ASP A 70 -24.54 17.94 17.75
CA ASP A 70 -23.18 18.46 17.86
C ASP A 70 -22.95 19.73 17.02
N ALA A 71 -23.99 20.22 16.34
CA ALA A 71 -23.91 21.39 15.45
C ALA A 71 -23.25 22.61 16.10
N ARG A 72 -23.44 22.78 17.42
CA ARG A 72 -22.88 23.91 18.19
C ARG A 72 -21.37 23.86 18.33
N VAL A 73 -20.77 22.67 18.27
CA VAL A 73 -19.32 22.45 18.40
C VAL A 73 -18.66 22.09 17.07
N TYR A 74 -19.39 22.18 15.95
CA TYR A 74 -18.92 21.84 14.61
C TYR A 74 -18.51 23.09 13.83
N PHE A 75 -17.20 23.27 13.60
CA PHE A 75 -16.63 24.46 12.96
C PHE A 75 -15.75 24.14 11.74
N GLY A 76 -15.49 25.17 10.94
CA GLY A 76 -14.51 25.10 9.84
C GLY A 76 -15.06 24.52 8.53
N ARG A 77 -16.37 24.23 8.46
CA ARG A 77 -17.03 23.70 7.25
C ARG A 77 -18.19 24.56 6.77
N GLU A 78 -18.26 25.81 7.20
CA GLU A 78 -19.41 26.70 6.94
C GLU A 78 -19.60 26.97 5.43
N ALA A 79 -18.51 27.11 4.68
CA ALA A 79 -18.58 27.29 3.23
C ALA A 79 -19.15 26.05 2.52
N GLN A 80 -18.75 24.85 2.95
CA GLN A 80 -19.25 23.59 2.41
C GLN A 80 -20.70 23.34 2.80
N VAL A 81 -21.10 23.67 4.03
CA VAL A 81 -22.50 23.62 4.48
C VAL A 81 -23.36 24.56 3.64
N ALA A 82 -22.94 25.80 3.43
CA ALA A 82 -23.66 26.76 2.59
C ALA A 82 -23.79 26.26 1.14
N ARG A 83 -22.73 25.64 0.59
CA ARG A 83 -22.77 25.04 -0.75
C ARG A 83 -23.78 23.89 -0.84
N LEU A 84 -23.81 22.99 0.14
CA LEU A 84 -24.77 21.89 0.19
C LEU A 84 -26.21 22.40 0.31
N TRP A 85 -26.44 23.37 1.19
CA TRP A 85 -27.76 23.97 1.36
C TRP A 85 -28.24 24.68 0.09
N ASN A 86 -27.38 25.47 -0.56
CA ASN A 86 -27.70 26.13 -1.82
C ASN A 86 -28.07 25.12 -2.91
N ARG A 87 -27.32 24.01 -3.00
CA ARG A 87 -27.61 22.96 -3.99
C ARG A 87 -28.94 22.27 -3.71
N LEU A 88 -29.23 21.97 -2.45
CA LEU A 88 -30.51 21.37 -2.06
C LEU A 88 -31.69 22.33 -2.32
N ARG A 89 -31.49 23.64 -2.09
CA ARG A 89 -32.45 24.69 -2.44
C ARG A 89 -32.75 24.72 -3.93
N GLU A 90 -31.71 24.73 -4.77
CA GLU A 90 -31.86 24.72 -6.24
C GLU A 90 -32.64 23.51 -6.74
N LEU A 91 -32.39 22.32 -6.15
CA LEU A 91 -33.15 21.10 -6.47
C LEU A 91 -34.61 21.21 -6.04
N SER A 92 -34.87 21.83 -4.90
CA SER A 92 -36.24 22.06 -4.40
C SER A 92 -37.01 23.07 -5.25
N GLU A 93 -36.40 24.17 -5.66
CA GLU A 93 -37.04 25.25 -6.44
C GLU A 93 -37.37 24.82 -7.87
N ARG A 94 -36.59 23.89 -8.43
CA ARG A 94 -36.81 23.31 -9.76
C ARG A 94 -37.87 22.22 -9.78
N ALA A 95 -38.40 21.80 -8.63
CA ALA A 95 -39.42 20.77 -8.55
C ALA A 95 -40.65 21.15 -9.39
N GLY A 96 -41.10 20.23 -10.26
CA GLY A 96 -42.29 20.40 -11.09
C GLY A 96 -42.07 21.12 -12.43
N GLN A 97 -40.84 21.53 -12.77
CA GLN A 97 -40.50 22.06 -14.10
C GLN A 97 -40.33 20.92 -15.13
N LEU A 98 -40.60 21.20 -16.42
CA LEU A 98 -40.19 20.30 -17.51
C LEU A 98 -38.66 20.16 -17.46
N ASP A 99 -38.14 18.93 -17.49
CA ASP A 99 -36.71 18.59 -17.38
C ASP A 99 -36.05 18.91 -16.03
N ALA A 100 -36.82 18.98 -14.93
CA ALA A 100 -36.26 19.13 -13.60
C ALA A 100 -35.32 17.95 -13.25
N PRO A 101 -34.10 18.21 -12.74
CA PRO A 101 -33.22 17.13 -12.29
C PRO A 101 -33.84 16.38 -11.10
N PRO A 102 -33.51 15.09 -10.91
CA PRO A 102 -33.92 14.35 -9.72
C PRO A 102 -33.49 15.09 -8.46
N ARG A 103 -34.35 15.18 -7.43
CA ARG A 103 -34.03 15.82 -6.14
C ARG A 103 -33.15 14.93 -5.25
N LEU A 104 -32.07 14.44 -5.83
CA LEU A 104 -31.07 13.60 -5.20
C LEU A 104 -29.74 14.37 -5.19
N LEU A 105 -29.15 14.54 -4.01
CA LEU A 105 -27.89 15.23 -3.80
C LEU A 105 -26.82 14.25 -3.32
N PRO A 106 -25.87 13.85 -4.18
CA PRO A 106 -24.72 13.05 -3.76
C PRO A 106 -23.61 13.90 -3.14
N ILE A 107 -23.10 13.46 -1.98
CA ILE A 107 -21.94 14.01 -1.29
C ILE A 107 -20.80 13.00 -1.39
N LEU A 108 -19.76 13.35 -2.15
CA LEU A 108 -18.63 12.46 -2.45
C LEU A 108 -17.34 12.86 -1.72
N GLY A 109 -16.47 11.87 -1.48
CA GLY A 109 -15.13 12.11 -0.97
C GLY A 109 -14.49 10.86 -0.35
N PRO A 110 -13.18 10.89 -0.09
CA PRO A 110 -12.45 9.75 0.47
C PRO A 110 -12.91 9.42 1.90
N SER A 111 -12.49 8.26 2.40
CA SER A 111 -12.76 7.88 3.80
C SER A 111 -12.14 8.91 4.76
N GLY A 112 -12.83 9.22 5.85
CA GLY A 112 -12.34 10.19 6.84
C GLY A 112 -12.37 11.66 6.42
N SER A 113 -12.86 12.03 5.23
CA SER A 113 -12.98 13.45 4.82
C SER A 113 -14.04 14.26 5.58
N GLY A 114 -14.86 13.59 6.40
CA GLY A 114 -15.89 14.21 7.22
C GLY A 114 -17.28 14.29 6.59
N LYS A 115 -17.58 13.53 5.52
CA LYS A 115 -18.88 13.54 4.81
C LYS A 115 -20.09 13.37 5.75
N SER A 116 -20.07 12.34 6.60
CA SER A 116 -21.16 12.05 7.54
C SER A 116 -21.34 13.19 8.55
N SER A 117 -20.25 13.74 9.09
CA SER A 117 -20.29 14.92 9.98
C SER A 117 -20.82 16.16 9.26
N LEU A 118 -20.41 16.38 8.01
CA LEU A 118 -20.85 17.51 7.19
C LEU A 118 -22.35 17.43 6.89
N ALA A 119 -22.86 16.24 6.57
CA ALA A 119 -24.28 16.03 6.35
C ALA A 119 -25.08 16.17 7.65
N ARG A 120 -24.67 15.49 8.73
CA ARG A 120 -25.43 15.42 9.98
C ARG A 120 -25.32 16.67 10.85
N ALA A 121 -24.11 17.14 11.14
CA ALA A 121 -23.88 18.28 12.03
C ALA A 121 -23.80 19.63 11.30
N GLY A 122 -23.70 19.61 9.97
CA GLY A 122 -23.69 20.80 9.13
C GLY A 122 -25.02 21.03 8.42
N LEU A 123 -25.31 20.22 7.39
CA LEU A 123 -26.46 20.42 6.51
C LEU A 123 -27.82 20.31 7.22
N LEU A 124 -28.04 19.28 8.03
CA LEU A 124 -29.34 19.08 8.68
C LEU A 124 -29.71 20.20 9.69
N PRO A 125 -28.81 20.66 10.57
CA PRO A 125 -29.04 21.85 11.39
C PRO A 125 -29.30 23.11 10.57
N GLU A 126 -28.58 23.30 9.46
CA GLU A 126 -28.81 24.46 8.59
C GLU A 126 -30.18 24.41 7.92
N LEU A 127 -30.68 23.23 7.55
CA LEU A 127 -32.06 23.04 7.06
C LEU A 127 -33.11 23.34 8.13
N ALA A 128 -32.84 22.97 9.39
CA ALA A 128 -33.73 23.31 10.50
C ALA A 128 -33.77 24.82 10.79
N ARG A 129 -32.64 25.52 10.58
CA ARG A 129 -32.53 26.98 10.74
C ARG A 129 -33.11 27.75 9.57
N CYS A 130 -32.88 27.27 8.35
CA CYS A 130 -33.28 27.87 7.09
C CYS A 130 -34.05 26.85 6.25
N PRO A 131 -35.38 26.73 6.45
CA PRO A 131 -36.23 25.82 5.69
C PRO A 131 -36.16 26.06 4.18
N LEU A 132 -36.46 25.01 3.40
CA LEU A 132 -36.53 25.10 1.94
C LEU A 132 -37.64 26.06 1.51
N PRO A 133 -37.47 26.79 0.38
CA PRO A 133 -38.47 27.71 -0.14
C PRO A 133 -39.83 27.04 -0.33
N GLY A 134 -40.89 27.69 0.13
CA GLY A 134 -42.25 27.15 0.08
C GLY A 134 -42.64 26.23 1.24
N TYR A 135 -41.73 25.97 2.19
CA TYR A 135 -41.97 25.08 3.32
C TYR A 135 -41.66 25.74 4.67
N HIS A 136 -42.33 25.28 5.74
CA HIS A 136 -42.13 25.83 7.09
C HIS A 136 -41.01 25.13 7.87
N GLN A 137 -40.79 23.86 7.58
CA GLN A 137 -39.79 22.99 8.20
C GLN A 137 -39.59 21.76 7.30
N SER A 138 -38.60 20.92 7.57
CA SER A 138 -38.39 19.66 6.84
C SER A 138 -38.50 18.47 7.78
N GLN A 139 -39.15 17.39 7.33
CA GLN A 139 -39.17 16.11 8.05
C GLN A 139 -37.90 15.36 7.67
N VAL A 140 -36.99 15.16 8.63
CA VAL A 140 -35.68 14.55 8.34
C VAL A 140 -35.65 13.10 8.78
N VAL A 141 -35.24 12.22 7.87
CA VAL A 141 -34.90 10.82 8.11
C VAL A 141 -33.41 10.65 7.92
N VAL A 142 -32.73 10.08 8.91
CA VAL A 142 -31.33 9.67 8.78
C VAL A 142 -31.26 8.16 8.88
N MET A 143 -30.61 7.53 7.91
CA MET A 143 -30.33 6.10 7.95
C MET A 143 -28.92 5.79 7.45
N THR A 144 -28.38 4.68 7.94
CA THR A 144 -27.23 4.00 7.36
C THR A 144 -27.75 2.68 6.76
N PRO A 145 -27.49 2.37 5.49
CA PRO A 145 -27.92 1.12 4.87
C PRO A 145 -27.31 -0.10 5.56
N GLY A 146 -28.11 -1.02 6.09
CA GLY A 146 -27.60 -2.30 6.61
C GLY A 146 -27.63 -3.41 5.55
N ALA A 147 -27.50 -4.66 6.01
CA ALA A 147 -27.70 -5.85 5.16
C ALA A 147 -29.11 -5.91 4.54
N THR A 148 -30.09 -5.31 5.22
CA THR A 148 -31.50 -5.17 4.78
C THR A 148 -31.87 -3.68 4.65
N PRO A 149 -31.51 -3.01 3.54
CA PRO A 149 -31.66 -1.55 3.41
C PRO A 149 -33.14 -1.11 3.38
N LEU A 150 -34.03 -1.87 2.75
CA LEU A 150 -35.48 -1.59 2.74
C LEU A 150 -36.09 -1.65 4.14
N GLN A 151 -35.70 -2.64 4.95
CA GLN A 151 -36.13 -2.76 6.34
C GLN A 151 -35.61 -1.59 7.19
N SER A 152 -34.33 -1.23 7.00
CA SER A 152 -33.71 -0.11 7.72
C SER A 152 -34.45 1.21 7.44
N LEU A 153 -34.80 1.46 6.18
CA LEU A 153 -35.61 2.62 5.78
C LEU A 153 -37.03 2.55 6.38
N ALA A 154 -37.68 1.38 6.32
CA ALA A 154 -39.02 1.18 6.87
C ALA A 154 -39.10 1.50 8.37
N VAL A 155 -38.10 1.06 9.14
CA VAL A 155 -38.02 1.33 10.59
C VAL A 155 -37.92 2.83 10.86
N VAL A 156 -37.08 3.57 10.14
CA VAL A 156 -36.92 5.01 10.40
C VAL A 156 -38.16 5.79 9.96
N LEU A 157 -38.79 5.42 8.84
CA LEU A 157 -40.07 6.03 8.43
C LEU A 157 -41.20 5.75 9.42
N ALA A 158 -41.28 4.52 9.95
CA ALA A 158 -42.29 4.15 10.92
C ALA A 158 -42.15 4.94 12.23
N ARG A 159 -40.93 5.26 12.66
CA ARG A 159 -40.67 6.09 13.86
C ARG A 159 -41.24 7.50 13.74
N ILE A 160 -41.23 8.09 12.53
CA ILE A 160 -41.82 9.41 12.30
C ILE A 160 -43.34 9.37 12.51
N VAL A 161 -43.98 8.30 12.03
CA VAL A 161 -45.44 8.17 12.08
C VAL A 161 -45.92 7.81 13.48
N THR A 162 -45.33 6.80 14.12
CA THR A 162 -45.84 6.30 15.41
C THR A 162 -45.24 7.02 16.61
N ARG A 163 -44.08 7.68 16.46
CA ARG A 163 -43.26 8.25 17.54
C ARG A 163 -42.76 7.22 18.56
N ASP A 164 -42.86 5.93 18.25
CA ASP A 164 -42.34 4.85 19.10
C ASP A 164 -40.86 4.59 18.84
N VAL A 165 -40.15 4.16 19.88
CA VAL A 165 -38.73 3.79 19.78
C VAL A 165 -38.53 2.53 18.91
N ALA A 166 -39.50 1.60 18.93
CA ALA A 166 -39.46 0.33 18.20
C ALA A 166 -40.82 0.01 17.52
N PRO A 167 -41.12 0.60 16.36
CA PRO A 167 -42.42 0.47 15.69
C PRO A 167 -42.52 -0.82 14.85
N VAL A 168 -42.51 -1.99 15.49
CA VAL A 168 -42.37 -3.29 14.81
C VAL A 168 -43.46 -3.53 13.76
N GLU A 169 -44.74 -3.34 14.10
CA GLU A 169 -45.86 -3.60 13.19
C GLU A 169 -45.87 -2.65 11.99
N LYS A 170 -45.69 -1.35 12.26
CA LYS A 170 -45.71 -0.33 11.20
C LYS A 170 -44.48 -0.41 10.30
N ALA A 171 -43.32 -0.76 10.85
CA ALA A 171 -42.12 -1.02 10.07
C ALA A 171 -42.31 -2.22 9.13
N ALA A 172 -42.92 -3.32 9.60
CA ALA A 172 -43.22 -4.48 8.74
C ALA A 172 -44.23 -4.14 7.63
N GLU A 173 -45.21 -3.27 7.89
CA GLU A 173 -46.12 -2.75 6.87
C GLU A 173 -45.36 -1.94 5.81
N PHE A 174 -44.54 -0.96 6.23
CA PHE A 174 -43.75 -0.13 5.33
C PHE A 174 -42.72 -0.92 4.54
N GLU A 175 -42.09 -1.94 5.13
CA GLU A 175 -41.17 -2.82 4.43
C GLU A 175 -41.87 -3.53 3.25
N ARG A 176 -43.09 -4.05 3.45
CA ARG A 176 -43.87 -4.67 2.36
C ARG A 176 -44.24 -3.67 1.26
N VAL A 177 -44.51 -2.41 1.61
CA VAL A 177 -44.80 -1.35 0.64
C VAL A 177 -43.55 -0.96 -0.15
N LEU A 178 -42.39 -0.93 0.51
CA LEU A 178 -41.09 -0.62 -0.11
C LEU A 178 -40.59 -1.75 -1.02
N GLN A 179 -40.94 -3.02 -0.74
CA GLN A 179 -40.54 -4.18 -1.57
C GLN A 179 -41.39 -4.35 -2.83
N ARG A 180 -42.61 -3.79 -2.86
CA ARG A 180 -43.56 -4.00 -3.96
C ARG A 180 -43.47 -2.89 -5.00
N ALA A 181 -43.08 -3.25 -6.22
CA ALA A 181 -43.26 -2.40 -7.39
C ALA A 181 -44.75 -2.10 -7.63
N ASN A 182 -45.04 -0.98 -8.30
CA ASN A 182 -46.38 -0.65 -8.76
C ASN A 182 -46.75 -1.44 -10.04
N ASP A 183 -47.95 -1.19 -10.56
CA ASP A 183 -48.47 -1.88 -11.74
C ASP A 183 -47.65 -1.58 -13.02
N GLU A 184 -46.84 -0.52 -13.02
CA GLU A 184 -45.90 -0.16 -14.11
C GLU A 184 -44.50 -0.78 -13.92
N GLY A 185 -44.29 -1.56 -12.85
CA GLY A 185 -43.00 -2.16 -12.51
C GLY A 185 -42.00 -1.21 -11.84
N LYS A 186 -42.41 0.02 -11.47
CA LYS A 186 -41.57 1.02 -10.80
C LYS A 186 -41.61 0.88 -9.27
N GLN A 187 -40.50 1.20 -8.62
CA GLN A 187 -40.36 1.12 -7.17
C GLN A 187 -40.87 2.39 -6.46
N ASP A 188 -42.19 2.64 -6.51
CA ASP A 188 -42.76 3.89 -5.96
C ASP A 188 -43.15 3.82 -4.46
N GLY A 189 -42.71 2.78 -3.73
CA GLY A 189 -43.03 2.54 -2.32
C GLY A 189 -42.72 3.72 -1.41
N LEU A 190 -41.53 4.32 -1.55
CA LEU A 190 -41.12 5.46 -0.73
C LEU A 190 -41.99 6.68 -1.01
N ARG A 191 -42.32 6.95 -2.29
CA ARG A 191 -43.23 8.04 -2.67
C ARG A 191 -44.61 7.85 -2.04
N ARG A 192 -45.17 6.64 -2.10
CA ARG A 192 -46.48 6.33 -1.50
C ARG A 192 -46.49 6.53 0.01
N ILE A 193 -45.44 6.08 0.70
CA ILE A 193 -45.29 6.27 2.15
C ILE A 193 -45.17 7.77 2.47
N ALA A 194 -44.30 8.49 1.76
CA ALA A 194 -44.10 9.93 1.97
C ALA A 194 -45.39 10.74 1.78
N ASN A 195 -46.19 10.42 0.76
CA ASN A 195 -47.47 11.07 0.50
C ASN A 195 -48.52 10.80 1.60
N ALA A 196 -48.38 9.71 2.35
CA ALA A 196 -49.23 9.39 3.48
C ALA A 196 -48.71 9.97 4.81
N LEU A 197 -47.53 10.60 4.84
CA LEU A 197 -47.01 11.22 6.05
C LEU A 197 -47.82 12.47 6.43
N PRO A 198 -48.11 12.68 7.73
CA PRO A 198 -48.82 13.86 8.19
C PRO A 198 -47.99 15.13 7.90
N GLY A 199 -48.63 16.15 7.33
CA GLY A 199 -48.00 17.46 7.11
C GLY A 199 -46.98 17.52 5.96
N ILE A 200 -46.92 16.51 5.09
CA ILE A 200 -45.97 16.47 3.96
C ILE A 200 -46.12 17.66 2.99
N GLU A 201 -47.32 18.26 2.91
CA GLU A 201 -47.59 19.42 2.05
C GLU A 201 -46.89 20.71 2.51
N SER A 202 -46.66 20.84 3.82
CA SER A 202 -45.99 22.00 4.42
C SER A 202 -44.58 21.69 4.92
N SER A 203 -44.23 20.40 4.99
CA SER A 203 -42.95 19.90 5.51
C SER A 203 -42.45 18.72 4.69
N PRO A 204 -41.56 18.92 3.69
CA PRO A 204 -41.13 17.87 2.78
C PRO A 204 -40.23 16.88 3.51
N LEU A 205 -40.17 15.66 2.99
CA LEU A 205 -39.34 14.59 3.53
C LEU A 205 -37.92 14.69 2.96
N VAL A 206 -36.94 14.89 3.84
CA VAL A 206 -35.51 14.82 3.50
C VAL A 206 -34.96 13.50 4.03
N VAL A 207 -34.55 12.62 3.12
CA VAL A 207 -33.96 11.32 3.43
C VAL A 207 -32.45 11.40 3.26
N LEU A 208 -31.72 11.46 4.38
CA LEU A 208 -30.27 11.31 4.41
C LEU A 208 -29.91 9.82 4.52
N VAL A 209 -29.36 9.28 3.44
CA VAL A 209 -28.75 7.95 3.40
C VAL A 209 -27.24 8.12 3.57
N ASP A 210 -26.79 8.02 4.81
CA ASP A 210 -25.38 8.11 5.16
C ASP A 210 -24.67 6.78 4.89
N GLN A 211 -23.37 6.82 4.58
CA GLN A 211 -22.57 5.64 4.20
C GLN A 211 -23.26 4.77 3.13
N PHE A 212 -23.67 5.38 2.01
CA PHE A 212 -24.39 4.71 0.92
C PHE A 212 -23.64 3.52 0.35
N GLU A 213 -22.30 3.50 0.44
CA GLU A 213 -21.47 2.35 0.10
C GLU A 213 -21.91 1.03 0.78
N GLU A 214 -22.57 1.10 1.95
CA GLU A 214 -23.05 -0.09 2.67
C GLU A 214 -24.13 -0.86 1.90
N VAL A 215 -24.83 -0.22 0.96
CA VAL A 215 -25.74 -0.90 0.04
C VAL A 215 -24.98 -1.91 -0.83
N TYR A 216 -23.75 -1.61 -1.22
CA TYR A 216 -22.93 -2.48 -2.04
C TYR A 216 -22.15 -3.48 -1.19
N SER A 217 -21.69 -3.06 -0.02
CA SER A 217 -20.87 -3.92 0.85
C SER A 217 -21.66 -4.82 1.79
N LEU A 218 -22.85 -4.46 2.28
CA LEU A 218 -23.57 -5.27 3.27
C LEU A 218 -24.78 -6.00 2.69
N CYS A 219 -25.44 -5.42 1.68
CA CYS A 219 -26.63 -6.03 1.07
C CYS A 219 -26.24 -7.12 0.08
N LYS A 220 -26.56 -8.38 0.42
CA LYS A 220 -26.21 -9.56 -0.38
C LYS A 220 -27.15 -9.81 -1.57
N SER A 221 -28.40 -9.34 -1.53
CA SER A 221 -29.38 -9.55 -2.62
C SER A 221 -29.32 -8.41 -3.63
N PRO A 222 -28.98 -8.68 -4.91
CA PRO A 222 -29.01 -7.68 -5.97
C PRO A 222 -30.39 -7.09 -6.20
N GLU A 223 -31.45 -7.89 -6.03
CA GLU A 223 -32.84 -7.48 -6.22
C GLU A 223 -33.27 -6.47 -5.15
N VAL A 224 -32.97 -6.76 -3.88
CA VAL A 224 -33.26 -5.83 -2.76
C VAL A 224 -32.45 -4.55 -2.90
N ARG A 225 -31.19 -4.65 -3.32
CA ARG A 225 -30.34 -3.50 -3.61
C ARG A 225 -30.92 -2.62 -4.71
N ALA A 226 -31.27 -3.21 -5.86
CA ALA A 226 -31.88 -2.47 -6.96
C ALA A 226 -33.19 -1.81 -6.52
N ALA A 227 -34.08 -2.55 -5.85
CA ALA A 227 -35.34 -2.01 -5.35
C ALA A 227 -35.16 -0.81 -4.41
N PHE A 228 -34.15 -0.84 -3.54
CA PHE A 228 -33.82 0.28 -2.66
C PHE A 228 -33.33 1.51 -3.43
N ILE A 229 -32.37 1.32 -4.35
CA ILE A 229 -31.79 2.41 -5.14
C ILE A 229 -32.85 3.05 -6.04
N ASP A 230 -33.58 2.21 -6.78
CA ASP A 230 -34.64 2.65 -7.69
C ASP A 230 -35.75 3.35 -6.91
N GLY A 231 -36.09 2.88 -5.70
CA GLY A 231 -37.10 3.52 -4.87
C GLY A 231 -36.72 4.90 -4.35
N LEU A 232 -35.43 5.15 -4.08
CA LEU A 232 -34.93 6.48 -3.76
C LEU A 232 -35.00 7.42 -4.97
N ILE A 233 -34.61 6.93 -6.14
CA ILE A 233 -34.59 7.71 -7.38
C ILE A 233 -36.02 8.05 -7.83
N GLU A 234 -36.93 7.08 -7.84
CA GLU A 234 -38.34 7.29 -8.19
C GLU A 234 -39.01 8.34 -7.28
N ALA A 235 -38.72 8.31 -5.97
CA ALA A 235 -39.20 9.33 -5.04
C ALA A 235 -38.58 10.72 -5.31
N ALA A 236 -37.31 10.77 -5.72
CA ALA A 236 -36.60 12.01 -6.04
C ALA A 236 -37.04 12.63 -7.38
N ILE A 237 -37.51 11.82 -8.34
CA ILE A 237 -38.02 12.27 -9.65
C ILE A 237 -39.48 12.72 -9.58
N ALA A 238 -40.26 12.15 -8.66
CA ALA A 238 -41.70 12.38 -8.53
C ALA A 238 -42.11 13.86 -8.68
N ALA A 239 -43.10 14.15 -9.51
CA ALA A 239 -43.49 15.52 -9.87
C ALA A 239 -44.01 16.34 -8.68
N GLU A 240 -44.54 15.66 -7.64
CA GLU A 240 -45.12 16.31 -6.46
C GLU A 240 -44.09 17.05 -5.60
N GLY A 241 -42.77 16.81 -5.78
CA GLY A 241 -41.74 17.62 -5.13
C GLY A 241 -41.50 17.32 -3.64
N ARG A 242 -42.15 16.30 -3.07
CA ARG A 242 -42.27 16.11 -1.61
C ARG A 242 -41.12 15.36 -0.95
N VAL A 243 -40.27 14.70 -1.73
CA VAL A 243 -39.13 13.91 -1.23
C VAL A 243 -37.84 14.46 -1.83
N LEU A 244 -36.85 14.71 -0.96
CA LEU A 244 -35.48 15.02 -1.30
C LEU A 244 -34.58 13.95 -0.70
N VAL A 245 -33.62 13.47 -1.49
CA VAL A 245 -32.70 12.42 -1.07
C VAL A 245 -31.30 13.02 -1.01
N VAL A 246 -30.60 12.81 0.09
CA VAL A 246 -29.18 13.15 0.24
C VAL A 246 -28.44 11.85 0.48
N ILE A 247 -27.41 11.57 -0.31
CA ILE A 247 -26.56 10.38 -0.10
C ILE A 247 -25.14 10.82 0.19
N THR A 248 -24.47 10.15 1.12
CA THR A 248 -23.01 10.27 1.25
C THR A 248 -22.37 9.01 0.69
N LEU A 249 -21.35 9.14 -0.15
CA LEU A 249 -20.71 8.00 -0.80
C LEU A 249 -19.19 8.17 -0.83
N ARG A 250 -18.46 7.08 -0.58
CA ARG A 250 -17.01 7.02 -0.77
C ARG A 250 -16.63 7.05 -2.25
N SER A 251 -15.60 7.82 -2.59
CA SER A 251 -15.04 7.89 -3.96
C SER A 251 -14.67 6.51 -4.55
N ASP A 252 -14.17 5.61 -3.72
CA ASP A 252 -13.74 4.26 -4.12
C ASP A 252 -14.90 3.37 -4.61
N PHE A 253 -16.15 3.77 -4.37
CA PHE A 253 -17.36 3.02 -4.75
C PHE A 253 -18.02 3.55 -6.03
N LEU A 254 -17.41 4.53 -6.71
CA LEU A 254 -17.92 5.04 -7.98
C LEU A 254 -17.98 3.97 -9.09
N GLY A 255 -17.07 3.00 -9.07
CA GLY A 255 -17.13 1.87 -10.02
C GLY A 255 -18.37 0.99 -9.81
N GLU A 256 -18.84 0.85 -8.57
CA GLU A 256 -20.04 0.05 -8.25
C GLU A 256 -21.33 0.76 -8.68
N THR A 257 -21.36 2.10 -8.59
CA THR A 257 -22.52 2.89 -9.02
C THR A 257 -22.76 2.85 -10.53
N GLN A 258 -21.74 2.59 -11.34
CA GLN A 258 -21.87 2.44 -12.80
C GLN A 258 -22.78 1.28 -13.21
N ARG A 259 -23.01 0.30 -12.32
CA ARG A 259 -23.96 -0.80 -12.56
C ARG A 259 -25.43 -0.36 -12.46
N HIS A 260 -25.70 0.87 -12.03
CA HIS A 260 -27.03 1.46 -11.92
C HIS A 260 -27.12 2.72 -12.81
N PRO A 261 -27.65 2.62 -14.05
CA PRO A 261 -27.59 3.70 -15.05
C PRO A 261 -28.11 5.05 -14.56
N HIS A 262 -29.30 5.09 -13.95
CA HIS A 262 -29.91 6.33 -13.47
C HIS A 262 -29.13 6.98 -12.31
N LEU A 263 -28.58 6.16 -11.39
CA LEU A 263 -27.74 6.68 -10.33
C LEU A 263 -26.42 7.23 -10.90
N ASN A 264 -25.85 6.54 -11.88
CA ASN A 264 -24.63 6.97 -12.56
C ASN A 264 -24.82 8.29 -13.32
N GLU A 265 -25.96 8.50 -13.97
CA GLU A 265 -26.30 9.78 -14.61
C GLU A 265 -26.37 10.93 -13.61
N ILE A 266 -27.00 10.72 -12.45
CA ILE A 266 -27.07 11.74 -11.38
C ILE A 266 -25.66 12.04 -10.85
N ILE A 267 -24.84 11.01 -10.63
CA ILE A 267 -23.46 11.17 -10.14
C ILE A 267 -22.55 11.82 -11.21
N GLY A 268 -22.79 11.56 -12.49
CA GLY A 268 -22.07 12.18 -13.60
C GLY A 268 -22.49 13.63 -13.90
N SER A 269 -23.57 14.10 -13.27
CA SER A 269 -24.08 15.47 -13.47
C SER A 269 -23.43 16.48 -12.52
N ASP A 270 -23.66 17.77 -12.76
CA ASP A 270 -23.25 18.86 -11.87
C ASP A 270 -23.90 18.80 -10.47
N GLN A 271 -24.82 17.86 -10.20
CA GLN A 271 -25.51 17.75 -8.91
C GLN A 271 -24.58 17.34 -7.76
N VAL A 272 -23.48 16.65 -8.07
CA VAL A 272 -22.55 16.11 -7.08
C VAL A 272 -21.78 17.21 -6.34
N VAL A 273 -21.66 17.05 -5.02
CA VAL A 273 -20.78 17.88 -4.19
C VAL A 273 -19.64 17.02 -3.67
N VAL A 274 -18.43 17.30 -4.16
CA VAL A 274 -17.19 16.68 -3.66
C VAL A 274 -16.71 17.45 -2.43
N VAL A 275 -16.43 16.73 -1.35
CA VAL A 275 -15.90 17.28 -0.09
C VAL A 275 -14.39 17.39 -0.17
N PRO A 276 -13.82 18.61 -0.25
CA PRO A 276 -12.37 18.79 -0.33
C PRO A 276 -11.71 18.57 1.05
N ALA A 277 -10.38 18.41 1.02
CA ALA A 277 -9.55 18.57 2.21
C ALA A 277 -9.77 19.96 2.84
N MET A 278 -9.66 20.05 4.16
CA MET A 278 -9.79 21.33 4.86
C MET A 278 -8.53 22.16 4.64
N ASN A 279 -8.70 23.44 4.32
CA ASN A 279 -7.56 24.37 4.29
C ASN A 279 -7.13 24.77 5.71
N GLU A 280 -5.99 25.44 5.82
CA GLU A 280 -5.42 25.89 7.11
C GLU A 280 -6.42 26.68 7.98
N LYS A 281 -7.18 27.61 7.37
CA LYS A 281 -8.16 28.44 8.09
C LYS A 281 -9.33 27.63 8.61
N GLU A 282 -9.81 26.69 7.80
CA GLU A 282 -10.86 25.75 8.16
C GLU A 282 -10.41 24.83 9.30
N LEU A 283 -9.20 24.26 9.20
CA LEU A 283 -8.61 23.42 10.25
C LEU A 283 -8.42 24.18 11.57
N ARG A 284 -7.85 25.40 11.50
CA ARG A 284 -7.65 26.25 12.69
C ARG A 284 -8.95 26.48 13.44
N ARG A 285 -10.04 26.79 12.72
CA ARG A 285 -11.36 26.98 13.33
C ARG A 285 -11.92 25.69 13.91
N ALA A 286 -11.79 24.56 13.20
CA ALA A 286 -12.23 23.25 13.70
C ALA A 286 -11.47 22.79 14.95
N ILE A 287 -10.22 23.22 15.12
CA ILE A 287 -9.38 22.91 16.29
C ILE A 287 -9.69 23.86 17.45
N ALA A 288 -9.60 25.17 17.22
CA ALA A 288 -9.56 26.16 18.30
C ALA A 288 -10.96 26.57 18.83
N GLU A 289 -11.95 26.72 17.94
CA GLU A 289 -13.27 27.24 18.32
C GLU A 289 -14.05 26.34 19.30
N PRO A 290 -14.10 24.99 19.15
CA PRO A 290 -14.79 24.14 20.12
C PRO A 290 -14.23 24.28 21.55
N ALA A 291 -12.91 24.29 21.69
CA ALA A 291 -12.23 24.46 22.98
C ALA A 291 -12.46 25.85 23.58
N LYS A 292 -12.42 26.89 22.74
CA LYS A 292 -12.73 28.26 23.13
C LYS A 292 -14.17 28.41 23.63
N GLN A 293 -15.15 27.82 22.94
CA GLN A 293 -16.55 27.84 23.37
C GLN A 293 -16.78 27.07 24.66
N ALA A 294 -16.04 25.99 24.88
CA ALA A 294 -16.06 25.23 26.13
C ALA A 294 -15.27 25.92 27.27
N GLY A 295 -14.76 27.13 27.05
CA GLY A 295 -14.14 27.97 28.07
C GLY A 295 -12.67 27.66 28.37
N ARG A 296 -12.01 26.83 27.55
CA ARG A 296 -10.59 26.47 27.70
C ARG A 296 -9.88 26.51 26.35
N PRO A 297 -9.51 27.70 25.85
CA PRO A 297 -8.85 27.83 24.55
C PRO A 297 -7.50 27.09 24.54
N LEU A 298 -7.15 26.52 23.39
CA LEU A 298 -5.83 25.93 23.15
C LEU A 298 -4.82 27.04 22.78
N ASP A 299 -3.56 26.85 23.17
CA ASP A 299 -2.48 27.76 22.79
C ASP A 299 -2.24 27.73 21.27
N GLU A 300 -2.04 28.90 20.66
CA GLU A 300 -1.84 29.02 19.20
C GLU A 300 -0.69 28.14 18.68
N ALA A 301 0.41 28.03 19.43
CA ALA A 301 1.54 27.16 19.05
C ALA A 301 1.15 25.67 18.96
N ILE A 302 0.19 25.22 19.77
CA ILE A 302 -0.33 23.85 19.70
C ILE A 302 -1.29 23.69 18.53
N VAL A 303 -2.10 24.72 18.25
CA VAL A 303 -2.97 24.72 17.07
C VAL A 303 -2.14 24.66 15.79
N ASP A 304 -1.08 25.44 15.67
CA ASP A 304 -0.14 25.43 14.53
C ASP A 304 0.49 24.05 14.35
N LEU A 305 0.99 23.46 15.45
CA LEU A 305 1.58 22.12 15.42
C LEU A 305 0.58 21.04 14.97
N LEU A 306 -0.68 21.12 15.42
CA LEU A 306 -1.72 20.18 15.01
C LEU A 306 -2.10 20.35 13.54
N ILE A 307 -2.09 21.59 13.02
CA ILE A 307 -2.35 21.87 11.61
C ILE A 307 -1.21 21.30 10.75
N GLU A 308 0.05 21.60 11.09
CA GLU A 308 1.23 21.09 10.39
C GLU A 308 1.24 19.55 10.34
N GLN A 309 0.86 18.90 11.43
CA GLN A 309 0.76 17.43 11.47
C GLN A 309 -0.46 16.85 10.72
N THR A 310 -1.44 17.67 10.33
CA THR A 310 -2.66 17.23 9.63
C THR A 310 -2.63 17.57 8.13
N GLU A 311 -1.93 18.64 7.74
CA GLU A 311 -1.93 19.16 6.37
C GLU A 311 -1.36 18.15 5.36
N GLY A 312 -2.01 18.04 4.20
CA GLY A 312 -1.61 17.12 3.13
C GLY A 312 -1.83 15.62 3.39
N ARG A 313 -2.36 15.23 4.57
CA ARG A 313 -2.59 13.82 4.92
C ARG A 313 -4.03 13.39 4.63
N GLU A 314 -4.19 12.41 3.76
CA GLU A 314 -5.51 11.81 3.50
C GLU A 314 -6.07 11.13 4.76
N GLY A 315 -7.35 11.36 5.07
CA GLY A 315 -8.02 10.73 6.21
C GLY A 315 -7.52 11.18 7.59
N ALA A 316 -6.86 12.33 7.70
CA ALA A 316 -6.28 12.81 8.96
C ALA A 316 -7.30 13.44 9.94
N LEU A 317 -8.49 13.83 9.48
CA LEU A 317 -9.48 14.50 10.34
C LEU A 317 -9.96 13.65 11.53
N PRO A 318 -10.25 12.33 11.39
CA PRO A 318 -10.58 11.49 12.53
C PRO A 318 -9.42 11.35 13.52
N LEU A 319 -8.18 11.29 13.03
CA LEU A 319 -6.98 11.22 13.90
C LEU A 319 -6.79 12.52 14.66
N LEU A 320 -6.97 13.66 13.99
CA LEU A 320 -6.95 14.98 14.61
C LEU A 320 -8.02 15.05 15.72
N GLN A 321 -9.25 14.63 15.45
CA GLN A 321 -10.32 14.60 16.45
C GLN A 321 -9.98 13.68 17.63
N PHE A 322 -9.36 12.52 17.38
CA PHE A 322 -8.90 11.64 18.44
C PHE A 322 -7.82 12.28 19.31
N ALA A 323 -6.81 12.92 18.69
CA ALA A 323 -5.77 13.64 19.41
C ALA A 323 -6.35 14.79 20.25
N LEU A 324 -7.31 15.54 19.71
CA LEU A 324 -8.00 16.63 20.42
C LEU A 324 -8.84 16.10 21.60
N THR A 325 -9.53 14.97 21.43
CA THR A 325 -10.24 14.30 22.53
C THR A 325 -9.29 13.94 23.67
N ARG A 326 -8.10 13.39 23.36
CA ARG A 326 -7.08 13.06 24.37
C ARG A 326 -6.47 14.28 25.03
N ILE A 327 -6.17 15.33 24.26
CA ILE A 327 -5.71 16.61 24.80
C ILE A 327 -6.72 17.16 25.81
N TRP A 328 -8.02 17.14 25.46
CA TRP A 328 -9.09 17.61 26.34
C TRP A 328 -9.19 16.78 27.64
N GLU A 329 -9.13 15.46 27.54
CA GLU A 329 -9.08 14.57 28.72
C GLU A 329 -7.84 14.81 29.58
N GLY A 330 -6.67 14.99 28.95
CA GLY A 330 -5.41 15.31 29.61
C GLY A 330 -5.48 16.61 30.40
N MET A 331 -6.06 17.66 29.79
CA MET A 331 -6.35 18.94 30.47
C MET A 331 -7.24 18.73 31.70
N GLY A 332 -8.18 17.77 31.65
CA GLY A 332 -9.06 17.42 32.77
C GLY A 332 -8.33 16.81 33.95
N THR A 333 -7.19 16.18 33.69
CA THR A 333 -6.28 15.63 34.69
C THR A 333 -5.15 16.60 35.08
N GLY A 334 -5.18 17.84 34.59
CA GLY A 334 -4.18 18.87 34.88
C GLY A 334 -2.92 18.82 34.00
N LYS A 335 -2.89 17.99 32.95
CA LYS A 335 -1.78 17.95 31.97
C LYS A 335 -1.94 19.06 30.94
N THR A 336 -0.82 19.61 30.47
CA THR A 336 -0.85 20.55 29.34
C THR A 336 -1.15 19.84 28.01
N PRO A 337 -1.69 20.54 27.00
CA PRO A 337 -1.85 19.99 25.66
C PRO A 337 -0.55 19.45 25.06
N ALA A 338 0.57 20.17 25.28
CA ALA A 338 1.89 19.77 24.78
C ALA A 338 2.43 18.49 25.42
N GLU A 339 2.21 18.30 26.73
CA GLU A 339 2.56 17.07 27.43
C GLU A 339 1.71 15.90 26.95
N THR A 340 0.41 16.13 26.77
CA THR A 340 -0.50 15.10 26.27
C THR A 340 -0.14 14.68 24.85
N LEU A 341 0.12 15.64 23.95
CA LEU A 341 0.51 15.38 22.56
C LEU A 341 1.84 14.61 22.47
N ARG A 342 2.83 14.94 23.32
CA ARG A 342 4.08 14.18 23.43
C ARG A 342 3.84 12.77 23.97
N ALA A 343 2.99 12.61 24.99
CA ALA A 343 2.68 11.30 25.58
C ALA A 343 1.97 10.36 24.59
N ILE A 344 1.11 10.90 23.72
CA ILE A 344 0.43 10.11 22.68
C ILE A 344 1.27 9.93 21.41
N GLY A 345 2.46 10.52 21.30
CA GLY A 345 3.32 10.38 20.12
C GLY A 345 2.82 11.13 18.87
N GLY A 346 2.16 12.27 19.05
CA GLY A 346 1.57 13.07 17.97
C GLY A 346 0.22 12.52 17.45
N ILE A 347 -0.29 13.11 16.36
CA ILE A 347 -1.62 12.75 15.80
C ILE A 347 -1.68 11.28 15.36
N GLY A 348 -0.62 10.75 14.75
CA GLY A 348 -0.56 9.36 14.30
C GLY A 348 -0.27 8.35 15.43
N GLY A 349 0.55 8.72 16.41
CA GLY A 349 0.88 7.87 17.56
C GLY A 349 -0.32 7.56 18.47
N ALA A 350 -1.30 8.46 18.52
CA ALA A 350 -2.46 8.32 19.39
C ALA A 350 -3.33 7.10 19.02
N LEU A 351 -3.54 6.88 17.71
CA LEU A 351 -4.28 5.72 17.21
C LEU A 351 -3.49 4.41 17.45
N ALA A 352 -2.17 4.45 17.24
CA ALA A 352 -1.29 3.34 17.53
C ALA A 352 -1.29 2.96 19.02
N GLY A 353 -1.32 3.95 19.92
CA GLY A 353 -1.44 3.72 21.36
C GLY A 353 -2.76 3.06 21.76
N GLU A 354 -3.87 3.44 21.13
CA GLU A 354 -5.18 2.80 21.35
C GLU A 354 -5.21 1.37 20.79
N ALA A 355 -4.63 1.15 19.61
CA ALA A 355 -4.46 -0.20 19.05
C ALA A 355 -3.63 -1.09 19.98
N GLN A 356 -2.54 -0.55 20.52
CA GLN A 356 -1.70 -1.26 21.50
C GLN A 356 -2.47 -1.57 22.78
N ARG A 357 -3.21 -0.60 23.34
CA ARG A 357 -4.01 -0.80 24.55
C ARG A 357 -5.08 -1.89 24.39
N ILE A 358 -5.75 -1.93 23.23
CA ILE A 358 -6.71 -2.99 22.91
C ILE A 358 -5.97 -4.32 22.81
N TYR A 359 -4.86 -4.37 22.06
CA TYR A 359 -4.05 -5.57 21.91
C TYR A 359 -3.55 -6.13 23.26
N ASP A 360 -3.08 -5.28 24.16
CA ASP A 360 -2.59 -5.67 25.49
C ASP A 360 -3.71 -6.19 26.41
N SER A 361 -4.98 -5.82 26.14
CA SER A 361 -6.14 -6.31 26.88
C SER A 361 -6.63 -7.70 26.42
N LEU A 362 -6.11 -8.21 25.30
CA LEU A 362 -6.50 -9.50 24.74
C LEU A 362 -5.77 -10.67 25.44
N THR A 363 -6.41 -11.83 25.46
CA THR A 363 -5.77 -13.09 25.87
C THR A 363 -4.72 -13.52 24.83
N SER A 364 -3.78 -14.40 25.19
CA SER A 364 -2.70 -14.83 24.27
C SER A 364 -3.23 -15.41 22.94
N LYS A 365 -4.32 -16.19 22.97
CA LYS A 365 -4.95 -16.73 21.75
C LYS A 365 -5.59 -15.63 20.89
N GLU A 366 -6.21 -14.64 21.52
CA GLU A 366 -6.79 -13.47 20.83
C GLU A 366 -5.70 -12.56 20.25
N GLN A 367 -4.56 -12.42 20.94
CA GLN A 367 -3.39 -11.66 20.46
C GLN A 367 -2.77 -12.31 19.22
N ASP A 368 -2.65 -13.63 19.18
CA ASP A 368 -2.14 -14.36 18.01
C ASP A 368 -3.06 -14.18 16.79
N PHE A 369 -4.37 -14.21 16.99
CA PHE A 369 -5.32 -13.91 15.92
C PHE A 369 -5.27 -12.44 15.51
N ALA A 370 -5.22 -11.50 16.46
CA ALA A 370 -5.11 -10.06 16.16
C ALA A 370 -3.84 -9.73 15.37
N ARG A 371 -2.70 -10.36 15.70
CA ARG A 371 -1.45 -10.23 14.94
C ARG A 371 -1.64 -10.69 13.50
N ARG A 372 -2.23 -11.87 13.28
CA ARG A 372 -2.53 -12.39 11.94
C ARG A 372 -3.49 -11.50 11.16
N LEU A 373 -4.51 -11.01 11.83
CA LEU A 373 -5.51 -10.11 11.28
C LEU A 373 -4.86 -8.84 10.73
N PHE A 374 -4.05 -8.15 11.54
CA PHE A 374 -3.39 -6.90 11.15
C PHE A 374 -2.30 -7.09 10.08
N ILE A 375 -1.55 -8.19 10.10
CA ILE A 375 -0.60 -8.51 9.02
C ILE A 375 -1.34 -8.77 7.70
N GLY A 376 -2.50 -9.44 7.76
CA GLY A 376 -3.28 -9.82 6.59
C GLY A 376 -3.95 -8.66 5.85
N VAL A 377 -4.22 -7.55 6.54
CA VAL A 377 -4.91 -6.35 6.03
C VAL A 377 -3.94 -5.22 5.63
N VAL A 378 -2.64 -5.48 5.62
CA VAL A 378 -1.60 -4.57 5.13
C VAL A 378 -1.13 -5.04 3.77
N GLU A 379 -0.98 -4.14 2.81
CA GLU A 379 -0.25 -4.35 1.56
C GLU A 379 1.16 -3.77 1.73
N LEU A 380 2.19 -4.62 1.61
CA LEU A 380 3.57 -4.18 1.78
C LEU A 380 4.01 -3.41 0.54
N GLY A 381 4.47 -2.17 0.73
CA GLY A 381 4.97 -1.34 -0.38
C GLY A 381 6.40 -1.73 -0.78
N GLU A 382 6.66 -1.81 -2.09
CA GLU A 382 8.01 -2.02 -2.64
C GLU A 382 8.76 -0.68 -2.71
N GLY A 383 9.26 -0.22 -1.56
CA GLY A 383 9.92 1.08 -1.40
C GLY A 383 8.95 2.26 -1.25
N THR A 384 7.64 2.01 -1.30
CA THR A 384 6.58 2.98 -0.96
C THR A 384 6.04 2.71 0.44
N LYS A 385 5.22 3.64 0.97
CA LYS A 385 4.51 3.42 2.24
C LYS A 385 3.65 2.15 2.15
N ASP A 386 3.58 1.41 3.25
CA ASP A 386 2.64 0.29 3.39
C ASP A 386 1.21 0.82 3.22
N THR A 387 0.42 0.16 2.38
CA THR A 387 -0.95 0.59 2.08
C THR A 387 -1.96 -0.39 2.64
N ARG A 388 -3.23 0.00 2.73
CA ARG A 388 -4.27 -0.90 3.23
C ARG A 388 -4.62 -1.97 2.20
N ARG A 389 -4.79 -3.22 2.67
CA ARG A 389 -5.31 -4.34 1.89
C ARG A 389 -6.69 -4.76 2.39
N ARG A 390 -7.55 -5.14 1.45
CA ARG A 390 -8.80 -5.87 1.74
C ARG A 390 -8.51 -7.36 1.82
N ALA A 391 -8.77 -7.98 2.98
CA ALA A 391 -8.54 -9.41 3.20
C ALA A 391 -9.83 -10.13 3.61
N MET A 392 -10.06 -11.32 3.06
CA MET A 392 -11.20 -12.14 3.45
C MET A 392 -10.98 -12.71 4.85
N VAL A 393 -11.97 -12.62 5.75
CA VAL A 393 -11.89 -13.17 7.12
C VAL A 393 -11.51 -14.66 7.06
N GLU A 394 -12.13 -15.42 6.15
CA GLU A 394 -11.85 -16.84 5.97
C GLU A 394 -10.39 -17.18 5.62
N SER A 395 -9.64 -16.24 5.01
CA SER A 395 -8.22 -16.43 4.68
C SER A 395 -7.29 -16.15 5.86
N LEU A 396 -7.79 -15.49 6.90
CA LEU A 396 -7.01 -15.09 8.09
C LEU A 396 -7.21 -16.07 9.25
N VAL A 397 -8.29 -16.86 9.20
CA VAL A 397 -8.66 -17.86 10.20
C VAL A 397 -7.92 -19.18 9.96
N SER A 398 -7.30 -19.73 11.00
CA SER A 398 -6.68 -21.05 11.02
C SER A 398 -7.70 -22.13 11.40
N ALA A 399 -7.41 -23.40 11.10
CA ALA A 399 -8.26 -24.53 11.46
C ALA A 399 -8.40 -24.74 12.99
N GLN A 400 -7.54 -24.12 13.80
CA GLN A 400 -7.54 -24.22 15.26
C GLN A 400 -8.29 -23.06 15.95
N ASP A 401 -8.72 -22.04 15.19
CA ASP A 401 -9.37 -20.85 15.75
C ASP A 401 -10.87 -21.10 15.99
N ASP A 402 -11.36 -20.68 17.15
CA ASP A 402 -12.79 -20.70 17.48
C ASP A 402 -13.51 -19.55 16.76
N PRO A 403 -14.57 -19.82 15.97
CA PRO A 403 -15.37 -18.77 15.32
C PRO A 403 -15.89 -17.69 16.28
N ALA A 404 -16.19 -18.04 17.54
CA ALA A 404 -16.63 -17.07 18.55
C ALA A 404 -15.50 -16.10 18.94
N LEU A 405 -14.26 -16.59 19.01
CA LEU A 405 -13.07 -15.79 19.32
C LEU A 405 -12.76 -14.83 18.17
N VAL A 406 -12.82 -15.31 16.92
CA VAL A 406 -12.62 -14.50 15.71
C VAL A 406 -13.56 -13.29 15.71
N GLN A 407 -14.86 -13.53 15.95
CA GLN A 407 -15.85 -12.47 15.98
C GLN A 407 -15.63 -11.52 17.17
N ALA A 408 -15.23 -12.02 18.34
CA ALA A 408 -14.94 -11.20 19.52
C ALA A 408 -13.76 -10.24 19.29
N VAL A 409 -12.69 -10.71 18.63
CA VAL A 409 -11.52 -9.86 18.33
C VAL A 409 -11.89 -8.80 17.28
N ILE A 410 -12.53 -9.20 16.17
CA ILE A 410 -12.92 -8.25 15.12
C ILE A 410 -13.88 -7.20 15.68
N SER A 411 -14.88 -7.60 16.49
CA SER A 411 -15.84 -6.67 17.09
C SER A 411 -15.19 -5.69 18.07
N ARG A 412 -14.16 -6.11 18.84
CA ARG A 412 -13.40 -5.19 19.71
C ARG A 412 -12.64 -4.11 18.93
N PHE A 413 -11.96 -4.49 17.85
CA PHE A 413 -11.24 -3.54 16.99
C PHE A 413 -12.16 -2.70 16.09
N SER A 414 -13.38 -3.18 15.82
CA SER A 414 -14.42 -2.48 15.04
C SER A 414 -15.36 -1.65 15.93
N ALA A 415 -15.22 -1.70 17.26
CA ALA A 415 -16.09 -0.99 18.19
C ALA A 415 -16.05 0.52 17.95
N SER A 416 -17.17 1.19 18.23
CA SER A 416 -17.39 2.62 17.93
C SER A 416 -16.35 3.58 18.55
N GLY A 417 -15.66 3.17 19.62
CA GLY A 417 -14.60 3.96 20.26
C GLY A 417 -13.23 3.87 19.60
N ALA A 418 -12.94 2.79 18.87
CA ALA A 418 -11.62 2.51 18.31
C ALA A 418 -11.60 2.51 16.77
N ARG A 419 -12.66 1.99 16.13
CA ARG A 419 -12.86 1.93 14.65
C ARG A 419 -11.55 1.72 13.88
N LEU A 420 -10.77 0.72 14.31
CA LEU A 420 -9.48 0.39 13.71
C LEU A 420 -9.66 -0.51 12.48
N LEU A 421 -10.72 -1.31 12.49
CA LEU A 421 -11.10 -2.21 11.42
C LEU A 421 -12.52 -1.89 10.92
N THR A 422 -12.73 -2.10 9.62
CA THR A 422 -14.03 -2.02 8.98
C THR A 422 -14.35 -3.37 8.32
N LEU A 423 -15.57 -3.84 8.54
CA LEU A 423 -16.10 -5.05 7.91
C LEU A 423 -16.96 -4.66 6.71
N SER A 424 -16.70 -5.32 5.58
CA SER A 424 -17.52 -5.27 4.38
C SER A 424 -17.84 -6.71 3.96
N SER A 425 -18.89 -6.89 3.15
CA SER A 425 -19.17 -8.16 2.50
C SER A 425 -18.98 -8.03 0.99
N THR A 426 -18.40 -9.05 0.37
CA THR A 426 -18.25 -9.15 -1.08
C THR A 426 -18.62 -10.57 -1.47
N GLU A 427 -19.61 -10.72 -2.37
CA GLU A 427 -20.12 -12.03 -2.81
C GLU A 427 -20.54 -12.97 -1.65
N GLY A 428 -21.06 -12.38 -0.56
CA GLY A 428 -21.51 -13.12 0.62
C GLY A 428 -20.41 -13.53 1.61
N LYS A 429 -19.14 -13.26 1.31
CA LYS A 429 -17.98 -13.45 2.20
C LYS A 429 -17.65 -12.17 2.95
N GLU A 430 -17.12 -12.28 4.16
CA GLU A 430 -16.71 -11.13 4.98
C GLU A 430 -15.27 -10.71 4.65
N VAL A 431 -15.06 -9.41 4.47
CA VAL A 431 -13.80 -8.76 4.14
C VAL A 431 -13.49 -7.72 5.19
N VAL A 432 -12.26 -7.75 5.71
CA VAL A 432 -11.76 -6.78 6.69
C VAL A 432 -10.76 -5.86 6.01
N GLU A 433 -10.85 -4.56 6.34
CA GLU A 433 -9.85 -3.53 6.01
C GLU A 433 -9.51 -2.68 7.24
N VAL A 434 -8.31 -2.09 7.26
CA VAL A 434 -7.92 -1.09 8.26
C VAL A 434 -8.51 0.26 7.89
N THR A 435 -9.05 0.97 8.89
CA THR A 435 -9.70 2.27 8.65
C THR A 435 -8.70 3.39 8.36
N HIS A 436 -7.50 3.35 8.96
CA HIS A 436 -6.46 4.37 8.83
C HIS A 436 -5.05 3.78 8.66
N GLU A 437 -4.34 4.17 7.60
CA GLU A 437 -2.96 3.73 7.32
C GLU A 437 -1.92 4.28 8.32
N ALA A 438 -2.30 5.29 9.11
CA ALA A 438 -1.47 5.80 10.20
C ALA A 438 -1.07 4.71 11.22
N LEU A 439 -1.83 3.61 11.32
CA LEU A 439 -1.43 2.45 12.12
C LEU A 439 -0.13 1.83 11.63
N PHE A 440 0.11 1.80 10.32
CA PHE A 440 1.27 1.13 9.74
C PHE A 440 2.57 1.89 10.07
N GLU A 441 2.50 3.22 10.07
CA GLU A 441 3.66 4.08 10.36
C GLU A 441 3.95 4.18 11.86
N HIS A 442 2.90 4.25 12.69
CA HIS A 442 3.05 4.65 14.10
C HIS A 442 2.88 3.51 15.11
N TRP A 443 2.34 2.35 14.70
CA TRP A 443 2.21 1.20 15.61
C TRP A 443 3.48 0.34 15.59
N HIS A 444 4.38 0.64 16.53
CA HIS A 444 5.67 -0.04 16.66
C HIS A 444 5.57 -1.57 16.67
N GLN A 445 4.59 -2.14 17.39
CA GLN A 445 4.40 -3.58 17.47
C GLN A 445 4.01 -4.18 16.11
N LEU A 446 3.12 -3.52 15.36
CA LEU A 446 2.77 -3.94 14.01
C LEU A 446 3.98 -3.83 13.07
N LYS A 447 4.75 -2.74 13.18
CA LYS A 447 5.97 -2.56 12.38
C LYS A 447 6.99 -3.68 12.63
N LEU A 448 7.22 -4.07 13.89
CA LEU A 448 8.05 -5.23 14.23
C LEU A 448 7.52 -6.53 13.62
N TRP A 449 6.20 -6.72 13.59
CA TRP A 449 5.60 -7.91 12.98
C TRP A 449 5.79 -7.93 11.46
N LEU A 450 5.63 -6.77 10.81
CA LEU A 450 5.79 -6.61 9.37
C LEU A 450 7.27 -6.78 8.99
N ASP A 451 8.18 -6.01 9.60
CA ASP A 451 9.62 -6.01 9.32
C ASP A 451 10.26 -7.38 9.57
N GLY A 452 9.90 -8.05 10.67
CA GLY A 452 10.42 -9.38 11.00
C GLY A 452 9.89 -10.52 10.11
N GLN A 453 8.87 -10.26 9.28
CA GLN A 453 8.23 -11.29 8.43
C GLN A 453 8.02 -10.86 6.98
N ARG A 454 8.61 -9.75 6.49
CA ARG A 454 8.42 -9.26 5.12
C ARG A 454 8.63 -10.35 4.07
N GLU A 455 9.75 -11.06 4.14
CA GLU A 455 10.06 -12.16 3.23
C GLU A 455 9.07 -13.33 3.32
N ARG A 456 8.62 -13.65 4.54
CA ARG A 456 7.66 -14.75 4.76
C ARG A 456 6.26 -14.37 4.27
N ILE A 457 5.86 -13.11 4.46
CA ILE A 457 4.60 -12.56 3.94
C ILE A 457 4.64 -12.53 2.41
N ARG A 458 5.77 -12.12 1.80
CA ARG A 458 5.99 -12.18 0.34
C ARG A 458 5.85 -13.60 -0.19
N GLN A 459 6.53 -14.56 0.42
CA GLN A 459 6.46 -15.97 0.03
C GLN A 459 5.04 -16.54 0.14
N GLN A 460 4.32 -16.24 1.23
CA GLN A 460 2.92 -16.62 1.40
C GLN A 460 2.02 -16.07 0.27
N ARG A 461 2.21 -14.79 -0.08
CA ARG A 461 1.43 -14.11 -1.13
C ARG A 461 1.69 -14.71 -2.49
N ARG A 462 2.96 -14.99 -2.82
CA ARG A 462 3.34 -15.67 -4.07
C ARG A 462 2.64 -17.03 -4.21
N ILE A 463 2.65 -17.85 -3.16
CA ILE A 463 1.99 -19.17 -3.17
C ILE A 463 0.46 -19.03 -3.34
N ASN A 464 -0.16 -18.05 -2.69
CA ASN A 464 -1.59 -17.81 -2.83
C ASN A 464 -1.96 -17.28 -4.22
N ALA A 465 -1.16 -16.41 -4.82
CA ALA A 465 -1.37 -15.89 -6.17
C ALA A 465 -1.32 -17.03 -7.21
N LEU A 466 -0.32 -17.92 -7.12
CA LEU A 466 -0.23 -19.12 -7.97
C LEU A 466 -1.47 -20.01 -7.85
N ALA A 467 -2.04 -20.12 -6.64
CA ALA A 467 -3.26 -20.88 -6.41
C ALA A 467 -4.50 -20.24 -7.05
N GLU A 468 -4.62 -18.91 -6.95
CA GLU A 468 -5.69 -18.17 -7.61
C GLU A 468 -5.61 -18.28 -9.14
N GLU A 469 -4.42 -18.18 -9.70
CA GLU A 469 -4.20 -18.35 -11.13
C GLU A 469 -4.56 -19.76 -11.60
N TRP A 470 -4.12 -20.79 -10.86
CA TRP A 470 -4.49 -22.18 -11.11
C TRP A 470 -6.02 -22.38 -11.10
N SER A 471 -6.73 -21.73 -10.18
CA SER A 471 -8.20 -21.76 -10.13
C SER A 471 -8.85 -21.04 -11.31
N LYS A 472 -8.37 -19.83 -11.67
CA LYS A 472 -8.85 -19.07 -12.83
C LYS A 472 -8.70 -19.86 -14.13
N ARG A 473 -7.63 -20.65 -14.25
CA ARG A 473 -7.35 -21.52 -15.42
C ARG A 473 -8.04 -22.89 -15.34
N SER A 474 -9.12 -23.01 -14.56
CA SER A 474 -9.94 -24.23 -14.41
C SER A 474 -9.17 -25.43 -13.87
N LYS A 475 -8.18 -25.21 -13.00
CA LYS A 475 -7.42 -26.26 -12.29
C LYS A 475 -6.67 -27.23 -13.22
N ARG A 476 -6.17 -26.76 -14.36
CA ARG A 476 -5.39 -27.57 -15.33
C ARG A 476 -4.08 -28.09 -14.70
N GLN A 477 -3.62 -29.26 -15.17
CA GLN A 477 -2.42 -29.93 -14.63
C GLN A 477 -1.11 -29.17 -14.89
N GLY A 478 -1.00 -28.43 -16.00
CA GLY A 478 0.22 -27.67 -16.35
C GLY A 478 0.55 -26.51 -15.42
N TYR A 479 -0.39 -26.09 -14.57
CA TYR A 479 -0.23 -24.99 -13.60
C TYR A 479 -0.06 -25.52 -12.16
N LEU A 480 0.19 -26.82 -11.99
CA LEU A 480 0.56 -27.39 -10.70
C LEU A 480 1.99 -26.97 -10.35
N LEU A 481 2.24 -26.61 -9.09
CA LEU A 481 3.61 -26.37 -8.55
C LEU A 481 4.52 -27.55 -8.91
N GLN A 482 5.78 -27.28 -9.31
CA GLN A 482 6.75 -28.31 -9.67
C GLN A 482 8.09 -28.13 -8.93
N GLY A 483 8.85 -29.24 -8.80
CA GLY A 483 10.21 -29.21 -8.26
C GLY A 483 10.33 -28.51 -6.90
N ARG A 484 11.21 -27.51 -6.84
CA ARG A 484 11.52 -26.70 -5.64
C ARG A 484 10.31 -25.94 -5.11
N GLN A 485 9.39 -25.50 -5.96
CA GLN A 485 8.17 -24.77 -5.53
C GLN A 485 7.25 -25.62 -4.64
N ILE A 486 7.20 -26.95 -4.85
CA ILE A 486 6.43 -27.86 -3.98
C ILE A 486 7.10 -27.94 -2.60
N ASP A 487 8.43 -28.02 -2.60
CA ASP A 487 9.23 -28.18 -1.39
C ASP A 487 9.23 -26.87 -0.59
N ASP A 488 9.40 -25.71 -1.24
CA ASP A 488 9.28 -24.37 -0.65
C ASP A 488 7.88 -24.11 -0.07
N ALA A 489 6.81 -24.41 -0.81
CA ALA A 489 5.44 -24.21 -0.32
C ALA A 489 5.10 -25.15 0.86
N ARG A 490 5.67 -26.36 0.87
CA ARG A 490 5.52 -27.33 1.96
C ARG A 490 6.30 -26.90 3.20
N ASP A 491 7.54 -26.46 3.03
CA ASP A 491 8.39 -26.07 4.15
C ASP A 491 7.93 -24.74 4.73
N PHE A 492 7.44 -23.81 3.89
CA PHE A 492 6.70 -22.64 4.34
C PHE A 492 5.49 -23.02 5.21
N HIS A 493 4.64 -23.94 4.75
CA HIS A 493 3.47 -24.37 5.52
C HIS A 493 3.85 -25.05 6.85
N LYS A 494 4.93 -25.85 6.88
CA LYS A 494 5.42 -26.47 8.12
C LYS A 494 5.98 -25.45 9.11
N GLN A 495 6.73 -24.46 8.63
CA GLN A 495 7.43 -23.50 9.48
C GLN A 495 6.54 -22.35 9.95
N CYS A 496 5.57 -21.94 9.10
CA CYS A 496 4.78 -20.74 9.32
C CYS A 496 3.26 -20.98 9.33
N GLY A 497 2.79 -22.24 9.24
CA GLY A 497 1.37 -22.57 9.07
C GLY A 497 0.42 -22.00 10.14
N ASP A 498 0.91 -21.82 11.37
CA ASP A 498 0.11 -21.25 12.48
C ASP A 498 0.10 -19.71 12.50
N THR A 499 1.12 -19.07 11.91
CA THR A 499 1.29 -17.60 11.92
C THR A 499 0.94 -16.93 10.60
N LEU A 500 1.08 -17.63 9.46
CA LEU A 500 0.78 -17.15 8.11
C LEU A 500 0.10 -18.31 7.33
N PRO A 501 -1.19 -18.59 7.58
CA PRO A 501 -1.87 -19.71 6.97
C PRO A 501 -2.02 -19.53 5.46
N LEU A 502 -1.73 -20.56 4.68
CA LEU A 502 -2.01 -20.57 3.25
C LEU A 502 -3.52 -20.69 3.00
N SER A 503 -4.00 -20.10 1.91
CA SER A 503 -5.41 -20.20 1.53
C SER A 503 -5.84 -21.67 1.31
N LYS A 504 -7.12 -21.97 1.50
CA LYS A 504 -7.68 -23.32 1.20
C LYS A 504 -7.35 -23.77 -0.22
N LEU A 505 -7.33 -22.83 -1.16
CA LEU A 505 -7.00 -23.07 -2.56
C LEU A 505 -5.51 -23.39 -2.76
N ALA A 506 -4.61 -22.67 -2.09
CA ALA A 506 -3.18 -22.98 -2.08
C ALA A 506 -2.90 -24.36 -1.46
N MET A 507 -3.60 -24.72 -0.39
CA MET A 507 -3.52 -26.05 0.19
C MET A 507 -4.02 -27.15 -0.76
N GLU A 508 -5.07 -26.89 -1.56
CA GLU A 508 -5.54 -27.82 -2.59
C GLU A 508 -4.49 -27.98 -3.71
N LEU A 509 -3.92 -26.86 -4.17
CA LEU A 509 -2.85 -26.84 -5.17
C LEU A 509 -1.67 -27.70 -4.72
N ILE A 510 -1.13 -27.45 -3.52
CA ILE A 510 0.01 -28.18 -2.95
C ILE A 510 -0.28 -29.69 -2.90
N ARG A 511 -1.46 -30.10 -2.41
CA ARG A 511 -1.83 -31.53 -2.34
C ARG A 511 -1.88 -32.17 -3.73
N ARG A 512 -2.45 -31.49 -4.73
CA ARG A 512 -2.52 -32.03 -6.10
C ARG A 512 -1.16 -32.07 -6.77
N SER A 513 -0.31 -31.07 -6.57
CA SER A 513 1.07 -31.05 -7.06
C SER A 513 1.90 -32.20 -6.50
N ILE A 514 1.78 -32.47 -5.19
CA ILE A 514 2.45 -33.62 -4.55
C ILE A 514 1.98 -34.94 -5.18
N ARG A 515 0.67 -35.10 -5.38
CA ARG A 515 0.11 -36.31 -5.98
C ARG A 515 0.62 -36.53 -7.41
N GLN A 516 0.73 -35.47 -8.20
CA GLN A 516 1.27 -35.55 -9.56
C GLN A 516 2.76 -35.89 -9.58
N ARG A 517 3.57 -35.35 -8.65
CA ARG A 517 5.00 -35.70 -8.49
C ARG A 517 5.19 -37.19 -8.24
N TRP A 518 4.35 -37.81 -7.41
CA TRP A 518 4.38 -39.26 -7.17
C TRP A 518 4.03 -40.09 -8.41
N VAL A 519 3.03 -39.67 -9.20
CA VAL A 519 2.66 -40.33 -10.45
C VAL A 519 3.78 -40.23 -11.49
N ASN A 520 4.39 -39.05 -11.65
CA ASN A 520 5.49 -38.85 -12.59
C ASN A 520 6.74 -39.66 -12.19
N ARG A 521 7.08 -39.71 -10.89
CA ARG A 521 8.20 -40.55 -10.41
C ARG A 521 7.95 -42.05 -10.59
N ALA A 522 6.71 -42.50 -10.45
CA ALA A 522 6.35 -43.90 -10.70
C ALA A 522 6.44 -44.26 -12.20
N MET A 523 6.11 -43.33 -13.10
CA MET A 523 6.26 -43.51 -14.56
C MET A 523 7.73 -43.55 -15.01
N VAL A 524 8.60 -42.74 -14.40
CA VAL A 524 10.03 -42.70 -14.74
C VAL A 524 10.75 -43.96 -14.23
N ALA A 525 10.34 -44.50 -13.09
CA ALA A 525 10.93 -45.73 -12.53
C ALA A 525 10.67 -46.98 -13.41
N SER A 526 9.62 -47.00 -14.22
CA SER A 526 9.29 -48.11 -15.13
C SER A 526 10.01 -48.06 -16.49
N LEU A 527 10.72 -46.98 -16.82
CA LEU A 527 11.46 -46.81 -18.09
C LEU A 527 12.97 -47.12 -18.00
N ALA A 528 13.48 -47.49 -16.81
CA ALA A 528 14.92 -47.59 -16.53
C ALA A 528 15.51 -49.02 -16.55
N VAL A 529 14.99 -49.95 -17.38
CA VAL A 529 15.58 -51.30 -17.51
C VAL A 529 15.58 -51.79 -18.97
N ILE A 530 16.67 -51.53 -19.71
CA ILE A 530 17.52 -52.49 -20.47
C ILE A 530 18.54 -51.70 -21.34
N PRO A 531 19.85 -52.05 -21.33
CA PRO A 531 20.93 -51.33 -22.00
C PRO A 531 21.47 -52.03 -23.28
N LEU A 532 22.06 -51.27 -24.22
CA LEU A 532 23.38 -51.64 -24.80
C LEU A 532 24.00 -50.47 -25.61
N MET A 533 25.10 -49.95 -25.08
CA MET A 533 26.07 -49.11 -25.79
C MET A 533 26.79 -49.94 -26.86
N ALA A 534 26.66 -49.56 -28.14
CA ALA A 534 27.65 -49.82 -29.22
C ALA A 534 27.24 -49.24 -30.60
N VAL A 535 26.37 -48.22 -30.66
CA VAL A 535 26.04 -47.50 -31.93
C VAL A 535 26.14 -45.97 -31.78
N GLU A 536 26.54 -45.50 -30.59
CA GLU A 536 26.51 -44.10 -30.15
C GLU A 536 27.37 -43.13 -30.97
N GLY A 537 28.33 -43.63 -31.74
CA GLY A 537 29.19 -42.77 -32.57
C GLY A 537 28.56 -42.36 -33.90
N PHE A 538 27.67 -43.18 -34.48
CA PHE A 538 27.27 -43.00 -35.88
C PHE A 538 25.85 -42.42 -36.05
N LEU A 539 24.94 -42.61 -35.08
CA LEU A 539 23.58 -42.05 -35.13
C LEU A 539 23.45 -40.65 -34.50
N ARG A 540 24.46 -40.18 -33.74
CA ARG A 540 24.45 -38.86 -33.09
C ARG A 540 24.63 -37.70 -34.07
N GLU A 541 25.33 -37.93 -35.19
CA GLU A 541 25.58 -36.86 -36.16
C GLU A 541 24.35 -36.53 -37.03
N GLU A 542 23.47 -37.51 -37.27
CA GLU A 542 22.18 -37.28 -37.95
C GLU A 542 21.11 -36.68 -37.03
N ALA A 543 21.11 -37.00 -35.74
CA ALA A 543 20.18 -36.42 -34.76
C ALA A 543 20.45 -34.92 -34.56
N VAL A 544 21.73 -34.54 -34.39
CA VAL A 544 22.13 -33.12 -34.24
C VAL A 544 21.80 -32.30 -35.49
N LYS A 545 21.92 -32.86 -36.69
CA LYS A 545 21.49 -32.19 -37.93
C LYS A 545 19.97 -32.01 -38.00
N ARG A 546 19.17 -32.95 -37.47
CA ARG A 546 17.71 -32.81 -37.39
C ARG A 546 17.29 -31.77 -36.35
N ASP A 547 17.96 -31.70 -35.21
CA ASP A 547 17.62 -30.74 -34.16
C ASP A 547 17.97 -29.30 -34.58
N TYR A 548 19.13 -29.09 -35.23
CA TYR A 548 19.46 -27.81 -35.87
C TYR A 548 18.48 -27.40 -36.97
N ALA A 549 17.99 -28.35 -37.78
CA ALA A 549 16.94 -28.07 -38.78
C ALA A 549 15.59 -27.73 -38.14
N THR A 550 15.32 -28.26 -36.94
CA THR A 550 14.08 -28.00 -36.18
C THR A 550 14.08 -26.60 -35.55
N LEU A 551 15.26 -26.03 -35.26
CA LEU A 551 15.43 -24.66 -34.77
C LEU A 551 15.04 -23.58 -35.80
N GLN A 552 14.98 -23.92 -37.10
CA GLN A 552 14.45 -23.04 -38.15
C GLN A 552 12.92 -23.17 -38.35
N GLY A 553 12.25 -24.07 -37.62
CA GLY A 553 10.80 -24.28 -37.71
C GLY A 553 9.97 -23.24 -36.95
N VAL A 554 8.64 -23.24 -37.14
CA VAL A 554 7.71 -22.28 -36.48
C VAL A 554 7.14 -22.82 -35.15
N ASP A 555 7.33 -24.11 -34.84
CA ASP A 555 6.79 -24.75 -33.64
C ASP A 555 7.69 -24.51 -32.41
N MET A 556 7.23 -23.60 -31.53
CA MET A 556 7.95 -23.18 -30.33
C MET A 556 8.22 -24.31 -29.34
N THR A 557 7.33 -25.29 -29.21
CA THR A 557 7.53 -26.41 -28.27
C THR A 557 8.69 -27.29 -28.74
N ARG A 558 8.81 -27.48 -30.05
CA ARG A 558 9.91 -28.23 -30.65
C ARG A 558 11.21 -27.44 -30.63
N LYS A 559 11.17 -26.12 -30.83
CA LYS A 559 12.34 -25.24 -30.66
C LYS A 559 12.89 -25.34 -29.23
N THR A 560 12.02 -25.25 -28.22
CA THR A 560 12.39 -25.43 -26.80
C THR A 560 13.02 -26.80 -26.55
N GLN A 561 12.38 -27.88 -26.99
CA GLN A 561 12.92 -29.23 -26.79
C GLN A 561 14.26 -29.45 -27.50
N ALA A 562 14.43 -28.90 -28.72
CA ALA A 562 15.68 -28.98 -29.46
C ALA A 562 16.79 -28.14 -28.81
N ALA A 563 16.48 -26.92 -28.35
CA ALA A 563 17.45 -26.06 -27.65
C ALA A 563 17.93 -26.72 -26.34
N ILE A 564 17.02 -27.23 -25.51
CA ILE A 564 17.36 -27.95 -24.27
C ILE A 564 18.16 -29.22 -24.58
N ALA A 565 17.78 -29.99 -25.61
CA ALA A 565 18.48 -31.22 -25.98
C ALA A 565 19.91 -30.98 -26.49
N LEU A 566 20.16 -29.83 -27.14
CA LEU A 566 21.50 -29.44 -27.59
C LEU A 566 22.41 -29.04 -26.42
N VAL A 567 21.85 -28.56 -25.30
CA VAL A 567 22.62 -28.08 -24.14
C VAL A 567 22.76 -29.13 -23.02
N ALA A 568 21.82 -30.07 -22.90
CA ALA A 568 21.77 -31.09 -21.84
C ALA A 568 22.98 -32.07 -21.76
N GLY A 569 24.02 -31.87 -22.58
CA GLY A 569 25.28 -32.64 -22.55
C GLY A 569 26.47 -31.97 -21.84
N CYS A 570 26.34 -30.73 -21.35
CA CYS A 570 27.50 -29.96 -20.84
C CYS A 570 27.84 -30.18 -19.35
N GLY A 571 26.89 -30.61 -18.51
CA GLY A 571 27.03 -30.58 -17.05
C GLY A 571 27.62 -31.82 -16.33
N GLN A 572 28.32 -32.74 -17.00
CA GLN A 572 28.96 -33.88 -16.30
C GLN A 572 30.45 -34.01 -16.60
N MET A 573 31.31 -33.14 -16.05
CA MET A 573 32.70 -33.49 -15.74
C MET A 573 33.35 -32.53 -14.73
N GLU A 574 33.18 -32.80 -13.43
CA GLU A 574 34.18 -32.43 -12.41
C GLU A 574 34.76 -33.71 -11.80
N GLY A 575 36.04 -34.00 -12.04
CA GLY A 575 36.72 -35.12 -11.35
C GLY A 575 37.92 -35.83 -12.01
N LEU A 576 38.58 -35.32 -13.07
CA LEU A 576 39.78 -35.99 -13.63
C LEU A 576 40.99 -35.04 -13.77
N PRO A 577 42.22 -35.55 -13.54
CA PRO A 577 43.41 -34.72 -13.40
C PRO A 577 43.90 -34.15 -14.73
N ARG A 578 44.28 -32.87 -14.70
CA ARG A 578 44.96 -32.12 -15.77
C ARG A 578 46.30 -32.77 -16.12
N PHE A 579 46.44 -33.33 -17.32
CA PHE A 579 47.73 -33.64 -17.93
C PHE A 579 48.00 -32.73 -19.13
N LEU A 580 49.20 -32.15 -19.15
CA LEU A 580 49.78 -31.34 -20.23
C LEU A 580 50.45 -32.24 -21.27
N HIS A 581 50.12 -32.07 -22.56
CA HIS A 581 51.02 -32.29 -23.71
C HIS A 581 50.44 -31.61 -24.99
N PRO A 582 51.23 -31.39 -26.07
CA PRO A 582 51.20 -30.15 -26.84
C PRO A 582 50.71 -30.37 -28.28
N VAL A 583 50.46 -29.25 -28.97
CA VAL A 583 50.12 -29.13 -30.39
C VAL A 583 48.62 -29.27 -30.70
N GLY A 584 48.01 -28.10 -30.97
CA GLY A 584 46.95 -27.92 -31.98
C GLY A 584 45.56 -28.42 -31.62
N GLU A 585 44.60 -27.50 -31.57
CA GLU A 585 43.16 -27.71 -31.38
C GLU A 585 42.72 -28.07 -29.95
N ARG A 586 42.30 -27.04 -29.22
CA ARG A 586 41.47 -27.15 -28.01
C ARG A 586 40.11 -27.76 -28.40
N VAL A 587 39.99 -29.08 -28.31
CA VAL A 587 38.68 -29.74 -28.19
C VAL A 587 38.55 -30.20 -26.75
N VAL A 588 37.81 -29.42 -25.95
CA VAL A 588 37.42 -29.76 -24.59
C VAL A 588 35.89 -29.78 -24.56
N GLY A 589 35.30 -30.98 -24.42
CA GLY A 589 33.86 -31.18 -24.20
C GLY A 589 32.97 -31.05 -25.45
N ASN A 590 32.02 -31.97 -25.64
CA ASN A 590 31.02 -31.92 -26.72
C ASN A 590 29.88 -30.93 -26.37
N CYS A 591 30.20 -29.66 -26.17
CA CYS A 591 29.24 -28.55 -26.15
C CYS A 591 29.34 -27.88 -27.53
N ARG A 592 28.33 -28.06 -28.39
CA ARG A 592 28.32 -27.31 -29.66
C ARG A 592 27.80 -25.91 -29.37
N PRO A 593 28.51 -24.84 -29.80
CA PRO A 593 28.05 -23.47 -29.66
C PRO A 593 26.65 -23.30 -30.26
N LEU A 594 25.77 -22.53 -29.61
CA LEU A 594 24.45 -22.13 -30.13
C LEU A 594 24.50 -20.75 -30.82
N VAL A 595 25.64 -20.47 -31.41
CA VAL A 595 25.99 -19.18 -32.02
C VAL A 595 25.11 -18.90 -33.23
N ASP A 596 24.70 -17.64 -33.37
CA ASP A 596 23.88 -17.13 -34.48
C ASP A 596 22.50 -17.80 -34.64
N LEU A 597 21.97 -18.43 -33.59
CA LEU A 597 20.66 -19.09 -33.63
C LEU A 597 19.48 -18.16 -33.28
N ASP A 598 18.31 -18.43 -33.86
CA ASP A 598 17.06 -17.74 -33.54
C ASP A 598 16.20 -18.55 -32.56
N LEU A 599 16.34 -18.21 -31.28
CA LEU A 599 15.66 -18.78 -30.12
C LEU A 599 14.67 -17.79 -29.48
N ARG A 600 14.12 -16.87 -30.27
CA ARG A 600 13.12 -15.92 -29.77
C ARG A 600 11.92 -16.62 -29.17
N LYS A 601 11.41 -16.12 -28.04
CA LYS A 601 10.22 -16.62 -27.32
C LYS A 601 10.33 -18.06 -26.80
N VAL A 602 11.53 -18.63 -26.81
CA VAL A 602 11.75 -19.98 -26.27
C VAL A 602 11.66 -19.91 -24.75
N ASP A 603 11.03 -20.92 -24.16
CA ASP A 603 11.05 -21.16 -22.72
C ASP A 603 12.28 -22.00 -22.36
N LEU A 604 13.26 -21.35 -21.76
CA LEU A 604 14.48 -21.91 -21.16
C LEU A 604 14.50 -21.62 -19.64
N SER A 605 13.33 -21.43 -19.03
CA SER A 605 13.23 -21.22 -17.59
C SER A 605 13.80 -22.42 -16.84
N HIS A 606 14.58 -22.15 -15.79
CA HIS A 606 15.30 -23.16 -15.02
C HIS A 606 16.29 -24.04 -15.81
N ALA A 607 16.67 -23.65 -17.03
CA ALA A 607 17.66 -24.39 -17.80
C ALA A 607 19.06 -24.22 -17.20
N ASP A 608 19.86 -25.28 -17.24
CA ASP A 608 21.30 -25.22 -17.00
C ASP A 608 21.99 -24.96 -18.34
N LEU A 609 22.48 -23.74 -18.48
CA LEU A 609 23.19 -23.16 -19.62
C LEU A 609 24.57 -22.64 -19.17
N SER A 610 25.08 -23.12 -18.03
CA SER A 610 26.36 -22.70 -17.47
C SER A 610 27.53 -23.00 -18.42
N GLY A 611 28.42 -22.03 -18.60
CA GLY A 611 29.59 -22.14 -19.48
C GLY A 611 29.28 -22.35 -20.97
N THR A 612 28.04 -22.14 -21.40
CA THR A 612 27.63 -22.36 -22.79
C THR A 612 27.99 -21.17 -23.69
N ASP A 613 28.35 -21.46 -24.94
CA ASP A 613 28.54 -20.43 -25.97
C ASP A 613 27.21 -20.14 -26.67
N LEU A 614 26.64 -19.00 -26.30
CA LEU A 614 25.40 -18.39 -26.77
C LEU A 614 25.71 -17.06 -27.51
N SER A 615 26.94 -16.85 -27.96
CA SER A 615 27.33 -15.58 -28.58
C SER A 615 26.49 -15.29 -29.82
N SER A 616 26.09 -14.03 -29.99
CA SER A 616 25.23 -13.55 -31.10
C SER A 616 23.89 -14.28 -31.27
N VAL A 617 23.43 -15.06 -30.28
CA VAL A 617 22.12 -15.73 -30.33
C VAL A 617 20.98 -14.71 -30.19
N ASN A 618 19.86 -14.97 -30.86
CA ASN A 618 18.64 -14.19 -30.67
C ASN A 618 17.68 -14.89 -29.69
N LEU A 619 17.69 -14.45 -28.45
CA LEU A 619 16.82 -14.86 -27.34
C LEU A 619 15.78 -13.78 -26.99
N SER A 620 15.44 -12.90 -27.94
CA SER A 620 14.47 -11.83 -27.67
C SER A 620 13.11 -12.42 -27.27
N ASP A 621 12.46 -11.82 -26.29
CA ASP A 621 11.21 -12.31 -25.67
C ASP A 621 11.29 -13.74 -25.05
N ALA A 622 12.48 -14.32 -24.88
CA ALA A 622 12.63 -15.65 -24.26
C ALA A 622 12.35 -15.61 -22.75
N ASP A 623 11.92 -16.74 -22.19
CA ASP A 623 11.85 -16.94 -20.74
C ASP A 623 13.09 -17.71 -20.29
N LEU A 624 13.98 -17.03 -19.57
CA LEU A 624 15.21 -17.55 -18.97
C LEU A 624 15.14 -17.42 -17.44
N SER A 625 13.94 -17.24 -16.88
CA SER A 625 13.80 -17.01 -15.45
C SER A 625 14.36 -18.17 -14.64
N ASN A 626 15.17 -17.84 -13.62
CA ASN A 626 15.87 -18.80 -12.77
C ASN A 626 16.77 -19.80 -13.54
N ALA A 627 17.19 -19.49 -14.77
CA ALA A 627 18.18 -20.28 -15.49
C ALA A 627 19.58 -20.08 -14.88
N ASP A 628 20.43 -21.09 -15.00
CA ASP A 628 21.86 -21.00 -14.69
C ASP A 628 22.61 -20.71 -15.99
N LEU A 629 23.18 -19.52 -16.10
CA LEU A 629 23.97 -18.98 -17.20
C LEU A 629 25.36 -18.54 -16.68
N SER A 630 25.78 -19.05 -15.52
CA SER A 630 27.08 -18.71 -14.94
C SER A 630 28.21 -19.06 -15.91
N ASP A 631 29.19 -18.17 -16.03
CA ASP A 631 30.33 -18.28 -16.95
C ASP A 631 29.96 -18.48 -18.45
N ALA A 632 28.72 -18.23 -18.87
CA ALA A 632 28.29 -18.36 -20.26
C ALA A 632 28.81 -17.21 -21.15
N ASP A 633 29.00 -17.47 -22.45
CA ASP A 633 29.31 -16.44 -23.45
C ASP A 633 28.03 -16.02 -24.17
N LEU A 634 27.53 -14.83 -23.86
CA LEU A 634 26.38 -14.16 -24.46
C LEU A 634 26.80 -12.91 -25.25
N SER A 635 28.08 -12.81 -25.62
CA SER A 635 28.62 -11.63 -26.31
C SER A 635 27.83 -11.33 -27.59
N GLY A 636 27.35 -10.10 -27.72
CA GLY A 636 26.53 -9.64 -28.85
C GLY A 636 25.15 -10.30 -29.00
N ALA A 637 24.69 -11.11 -28.04
CA ALA A 637 23.37 -11.73 -28.09
C ALA A 637 22.23 -10.71 -27.99
N SER A 638 21.06 -11.05 -28.52
CA SER A 638 19.84 -10.24 -28.40
C SER A 638 18.86 -10.88 -27.41
N LEU A 639 18.74 -10.29 -26.23
CA LEU A 639 17.82 -10.66 -25.14
C LEU A 639 16.80 -9.55 -24.86
N SER A 640 16.47 -8.71 -25.86
CA SER A 640 15.50 -7.63 -25.67
C SER A 640 14.15 -8.19 -25.23
N SER A 641 13.54 -7.58 -24.22
CA SER A 641 12.27 -8.01 -23.62
C SER A 641 12.26 -9.44 -23.06
N ALA A 642 13.42 -10.08 -22.88
CA ALA A 642 13.50 -11.40 -22.26
C ALA A 642 13.23 -11.32 -20.74
N ASN A 643 12.75 -12.42 -20.17
CA ASN A 643 12.60 -12.58 -18.73
C ASN A 643 13.79 -13.36 -18.16
N LEU A 644 14.66 -12.68 -17.42
CA LEU A 644 15.83 -13.26 -16.72
C LEU A 644 15.68 -13.17 -15.20
N SER A 645 14.45 -12.96 -14.69
CA SER A 645 14.22 -12.80 -13.24
C SER A 645 14.81 -13.98 -12.45
N GLY A 646 15.67 -13.67 -11.48
CA GLY A 646 16.34 -14.66 -10.62
C GLY A 646 17.34 -15.59 -11.33
N ALA A 647 17.75 -15.30 -12.57
CA ALA A 647 18.77 -16.08 -13.27
C ALA A 647 20.18 -15.82 -12.68
N ASP A 648 21.06 -16.81 -12.77
CA ASP A 648 22.47 -16.67 -12.40
C ASP A 648 23.32 -16.46 -13.65
N LEU A 649 23.90 -15.28 -13.80
CA LEU A 649 24.82 -14.86 -14.87
C LEU A 649 26.18 -14.43 -14.30
N SER A 650 26.53 -14.92 -13.10
CA SER A 650 27.82 -14.60 -12.50
C SER A 650 28.98 -15.01 -13.40
N GLY A 651 29.95 -14.10 -13.59
CA GLY A 651 31.13 -14.32 -14.44
C GLY A 651 30.86 -14.44 -15.95
N ALA A 652 29.62 -14.28 -16.42
CA ALA A 652 29.29 -14.40 -17.84
C ALA A 652 29.85 -13.23 -18.69
N ASP A 653 30.14 -13.51 -19.97
CA ASP A 653 30.47 -12.49 -20.97
C ASP A 653 29.19 -12.04 -21.68
N LEU A 654 28.74 -10.83 -21.40
CA LEU A 654 27.59 -10.16 -21.99
C LEU A 654 28.02 -8.89 -22.76
N SER A 655 29.26 -8.84 -23.22
CA SER A 655 29.78 -7.67 -23.92
C SER A 655 28.94 -7.36 -25.17
N GLY A 656 28.46 -6.12 -25.28
CA GLY A 656 27.61 -5.67 -26.39
C GLY A 656 26.21 -6.31 -26.46
N VAL A 657 25.76 -7.02 -25.42
CA VAL A 657 24.45 -7.68 -25.40
C VAL A 657 23.30 -6.66 -25.50
N ASN A 658 22.18 -7.03 -26.14
CA ASN A 658 20.96 -6.23 -26.11
C ASN A 658 19.96 -6.79 -25.08
N LEU A 659 19.84 -6.13 -23.93
CA LEU A 659 18.91 -6.41 -22.83
C LEU A 659 17.83 -5.33 -22.69
N SER A 660 17.57 -4.52 -23.72
CA SER A 660 16.61 -3.42 -23.63
C SER A 660 15.21 -3.95 -23.29
N ASN A 661 14.55 -3.31 -22.31
CA ASN A 661 13.24 -3.71 -21.75
C ASN A 661 13.18 -5.13 -21.15
N ALA A 662 14.32 -5.78 -20.89
CA ALA A 662 14.34 -7.08 -20.22
C ALA A 662 13.96 -6.97 -18.73
N SER A 663 13.42 -8.04 -18.17
CA SER A 663 13.16 -8.17 -16.72
C SER A 663 14.29 -8.98 -16.08
N LEU A 664 15.09 -8.32 -15.25
CA LEU A 664 16.32 -8.83 -14.62
C LEU A 664 16.23 -8.78 -13.09
N TYR A 665 15.01 -8.61 -12.55
CA TYR A 665 14.75 -8.54 -11.12
C TYR A 665 15.40 -9.71 -10.36
N ASP A 666 16.16 -9.40 -9.30
CA ASP A 666 16.81 -10.39 -8.42
C ASP A 666 17.80 -11.34 -9.15
N ALA A 667 18.25 -10.98 -10.37
CA ALA A 667 19.26 -11.75 -11.08
C ALA A 667 20.68 -11.51 -10.52
N ASN A 668 21.58 -12.48 -10.72
CA ASN A 668 22.97 -12.38 -10.30
C ASN A 668 23.89 -12.13 -11.49
N PHE A 669 24.53 -10.98 -11.55
CA PHE A 669 25.52 -10.56 -12.55
C PHE A 669 26.88 -10.24 -11.92
N SER A 670 27.15 -10.72 -10.70
CA SER A 670 28.40 -10.43 -10.03
C SER A 670 29.60 -10.82 -10.91
N HIS A 671 30.53 -9.89 -11.11
CA HIS A 671 31.74 -10.07 -11.93
C HIS A 671 31.49 -10.38 -13.43
N ALA A 672 30.28 -10.16 -13.95
CA ALA A 672 29.99 -10.30 -15.37
C ALA A 672 30.57 -9.13 -16.20
N ASP A 673 30.86 -9.39 -17.48
CA ASP A 673 31.23 -8.35 -18.46
C ASP A 673 29.99 -7.90 -19.24
N LEU A 674 29.46 -6.73 -18.92
CA LEU A 674 28.36 -6.05 -19.61
C LEU A 674 28.87 -4.80 -20.36
N SER A 675 30.16 -4.75 -20.71
CA SER A 675 30.73 -3.61 -21.42
C SER A 675 29.98 -3.40 -22.74
N HIS A 676 29.65 -2.15 -23.05
CA HIS A 676 28.86 -1.77 -24.23
C HIS A 676 27.44 -2.39 -24.33
N ALA A 677 26.89 -2.95 -23.26
CA ALA A 677 25.55 -3.53 -23.26
C ALA A 677 24.43 -2.48 -23.42
N TYR A 678 23.32 -2.87 -24.05
CA TYR A 678 22.10 -2.06 -24.17
C TYR A 678 21.06 -2.51 -23.16
N LEU A 679 20.88 -1.76 -22.08
CA LEU A 679 19.98 -2.04 -20.95
C LEU A 679 18.87 -0.97 -20.80
N SER A 680 18.58 -0.22 -21.86
CA SER A 680 17.59 0.87 -21.80
C SER A 680 16.21 0.36 -21.36
N ASN A 681 15.60 1.04 -20.38
CA ASN A 681 14.33 0.68 -19.76
C ASN A 681 14.23 -0.75 -19.21
N ALA A 682 15.36 -1.42 -18.94
CA ALA A 682 15.36 -2.73 -18.29
C ALA A 682 14.99 -2.61 -16.80
N ASP A 683 14.36 -3.65 -16.26
CA ASP A 683 14.10 -3.78 -14.83
C ASP A 683 15.25 -4.54 -14.18
N LEU A 684 16.15 -3.81 -13.53
CA LEU A 684 17.34 -4.27 -12.81
C LEU A 684 17.15 -4.09 -11.28
N SER A 685 15.91 -4.06 -10.80
CA SER A 685 15.66 -3.86 -9.37
C SER A 685 16.13 -5.07 -8.54
N ASP A 686 16.77 -4.79 -7.41
CA ASP A 686 17.40 -5.77 -6.50
C ASP A 686 18.43 -6.71 -7.18
N VAL A 687 18.98 -6.35 -8.34
CA VAL A 687 19.99 -7.14 -9.05
C VAL A 687 21.34 -7.08 -8.33
N ASN A 688 22.12 -8.17 -8.38
CA ASN A 688 23.51 -8.16 -7.94
C ASN A 688 24.46 -7.91 -9.13
N LEU A 689 25.03 -6.72 -9.24
CA LEU A 689 26.03 -6.31 -10.23
C LEU A 689 27.40 -6.02 -9.58
N SER A 690 27.65 -6.53 -8.37
CA SER A 690 28.89 -6.27 -7.64
C SER A 690 30.12 -6.67 -8.46
N GLY A 691 31.06 -5.73 -8.61
CA GLY A 691 32.29 -5.90 -9.38
C GLY A 691 32.11 -6.22 -10.88
N ALA A 692 30.92 -6.02 -11.45
CA ALA A 692 30.67 -6.19 -12.89
C ALA A 692 31.27 -5.03 -13.72
N ASP A 693 31.56 -5.29 -15.00
CA ASP A 693 31.96 -4.26 -15.96
C ASP A 693 30.75 -3.80 -16.79
N LEU A 694 30.24 -2.60 -16.55
CA LEU A 694 29.20 -1.95 -17.37
C LEU A 694 29.76 -0.73 -18.11
N SER A 695 31.05 -0.71 -18.42
CA SER A 695 31.66 0.45 -19.07
C SER A 695 31.03 0.70 -20.43
N SER A 696 30.69 1.96 -20.69
CA SER A 696 29.98 2.40 -21.90
C SER A 696 28.61 1.72 -22.14
N ALA A 697 27.99 1.14 -21.12
CA ALA A 697 26.66 0.56 -21.24
C ALA A 697 25.57 1.65 -21.31
N ASN A 698 24.48 1.37 -22.02
CA ASN A 698 23.30 2.22 -22.06
C ASN A 698 22.24 1.73 -21.07
N LEU A 699 22.12 2.41 -19.93
CA LEU A 699 21.15 2.16 -18.87
C LEU A 699 20.04 3.25 -18.83
N SER A 700 19.83 3.97 -19.94
CA SER A 700 18.88 5.08 -19.97
C SER A 700 17.47 4.60 -19.60
N GLY A 701 16.85 5.22 -18.60
CA GLY A 701 15.51 4.87 -18.11
C GLY A 701 15.41 3.52 -17.39
N ALA A 702 16.52 2.84 -17.11
CA ALA A 702 16.51 1.57 -16.39
C ALA A 702 16.11 1.74 -14.91
N ASP A 703 15.49 0.71 -14.34
CA ASP A 703 15.13 0.66 -12.92
C ASP A 703 16.19 -0.14 -12.15
N LEU A 704 17.03 0.54 -11.38
CA LEU A 704 18.14 -0.01 -10.59
C LEU A 704 17.87 0.09 -9.08
N ARG A 705 16.60 0.18 -8.66
CA ARG A 705 16.25 0.30 -7.24
C ARG A 705 16.81 -0.88 -6.43
N GLY A 706 17.52 -0.59 -5.34
CA GLY A 706 18.08 -1.63 -4.46
C GLY A 706 19.20 -2.48 -5.08
N ALA A 707 19.65 -2.17 -6.30
CA ALA A 707 20.71 -2.92 -6.96
C ALA A 707 22.04 -2.80 -6.20
N ASP A 708 22.79 -3.91 -6.13
CA ASP A 708 24.18 -3.91 -5.65
C ASP A 708 25.12 -3.66 -6.83
N LEU A 709 25.66 -2.45 -6.94
CA LEU A 709 26.66 -2.03 -7.92
C LEU A 709 28.02 -1.78 -7.25
N SER A 710 28.24 -2.34 -6.06
CA SER A 710 29.45 -2.10 -5.29
C SER A 710 30.69 -2.52 -6.09
N SER A 711 31.68 -1.63 -6.16
CA SER A 711 32.91 -1.81 -6.95
C SER A 711 32.72 -2.06 -8.46
N ALA A 712 31.52 -1.86 -9.02
CA ALA A 712 31.28 -2.04 -10.45
C ALA A 712 31.95 -0.93 -11.30
N ASN A 713 32.26 -1.25 -12.56
CA ASN A 713 32.79 -0.30 -13.52
C ASN A 713 31.68 0.25 -14.43
N LEU A 714 31.16 1.43 -14.16
CA LEU A 714 30.18 2.14 -14.99
C LEU A 714 30.80 3.33 -15.75
N SER A 715 32.10 3.29 -16.04
CA SER A 715 32.75 4.40 -16.73
C SER A 715 32.15 4.64 -18.12
N ASN A 716 31.83 5.89 -18.43
CA ASN A 716 31.15 6.32 -19.66
C ASN A 716 29.74 5.73 -19.88
N ALA A 717 29.09 5.18 -18.85
CA ALA A 717 27.73 4.66 -18.96
C ALA A 717 26.68 5.78 -19.07
N ASP A 718 25.61 5.53 -19.81
CA ASP A 718 24.43 6.40 -19.87
C ASP A 718 23.39 5.94 -18.83
N LEU A 719 23.29 6.65 -17.71
CA LEU A 719 22.30 6.45 -16.64
C LEU A 719 21.19 7.51 -16.70
N SER A 720 21.00 8.18 -17.84
CA SER A 720 20.02 9.25 -17.96
C SER A 720 18.61 8.72 -17.67
N SER A 721 17.86 9.43 -16.83
CA SER A 721 16.52 9.05 -16.35
C SER A 721 16.44 7.70 -15.62
N ALA A 722 17.56 7.07 -15.26
CA ALA A 722 17.55 5.82 -14.51
C ALA A 722 17.10 6.04 -13.04
N ASN A 723 16.53 5.01 -12.43
CA ASN A 723 16.13 5.04 -11.03
C ASN A 723 17.11 4.23 -10.17
N LEU A 724 17.99 4.91 -9.45
CA LEU A 724 19.03 4.31 -8.59
C LEU A 724 18.64 4.37 -7.10
N SER A 725 17.35 4.48 -6.79
CA SER A 725 16.94 4.70 -5.40
C SER A 725 17.32 3.50 -4.51
N GLY A 726 18.09 3.74 -3.45
CA GLY A 726 18.60 2.71 -2.54
C GLY A 726 19.67 1.79 -3.13
N ALA A 727 20.21 2.10 -4.31
CA ALA A 727 21.29 1.31 -4.92
C ALA A 727 22.62 1.49 -4.16
N ASP A 728 23.40 0.42 -4.02
CA ASP A 728 24.76 0.47 -3.49
C ASP A 728 25.75 0.72 -4.63
N LEU A 729 26.27 1.93 -4.74
CA LEU A 729 27.31 2.32 -5.70
C LEU A 729 28.67 2.51 -4.99
N SER A 730 28.84 1.94 -3.80
CA SER A 730 30.05 2.14 -3.01
C SER A 730 31.29 1.65 -3.77
N SER A 731 32.33 2.50 -3.81
CA SER A 731 33.57 2.26 -4.56
C SER A 731 33.41 2.02 -6.08
N ALA A 732 32.23 2.25 -6.67
CA ALA A 732 32.02 2.09 -8.10
C ALA A 732 32.81 3.13 -8.92
N ASN A 733 33.24 2.75 -10.13
CA ASN A 733 33.82 3.68 -11.10
C ASN A 733 32.70 4.26 -11.98
N LEU A 734 32.28 5.51 -11.73
CA LEU A 734 31.25 6.23 -12.47
C LEU A 734 31.86 7.36 -13.33
N SER A 735 33.15 7.25 -13.65
CA SER A 735 33.84 8.32 -14.38
C SER A 735 33.21 8.55 -15.75
N SER A 736 32.97 9.81 -16.10
CA SER A 736 32.31 10.23 -17.34
C SER A 736 30.89 9.68 -17.56
N ALA A 737 30.22 9.15 -16.53
CA ALA A 737 28.85 8.66 -16.66
C ALA A 737 27.82 9.81 -16.72
N ASP A 738 26.72 9.62 -17.45
CA ASP A 738 25.63 10.59 -17.59
C ASP A 738 24.46 10.25 -16.64
N PHE A 739 24.14 11.14 -15.72
CA PHE A 739 23.04 11.02 -14.75
C PHE A 739 21.91 12.02 -15.01
N PHE A 740 21.78 12.56 -16.21
CA PHE A 740 20.75 13.55 -16.51
C PHE A 740 19.35 13.02 -16.17
N ASN A 741 18.61 13.71 -15.29
CA ASN A 741 17.31 13.28 -14.74
C ASN A 741 17.29 11.94 -13.98
N ALA A 742 18.44 11.36 -13.61
CA ALA A 742 18.47 10.16 -12.78
C ALA A 742 17.93 10.44 -11.35
N TYR A 743 17.33 9.43 -10.72
CA TYR A 743 16.83 9.49 -9.34
C TYR A 743 17.81 8.78 -8.40
N LEU A 744 18.35 9.49 -7.41
CA LEU A 744 19.43 9.01 -6.52
C LEU A 744 19.01 8.94 -5.03
N TYR A 745 17.71 8.80 -4.77
CA TYR A 745 17.19 8.79 -3.40
C TYR A 745 17.78 7.63 -2.60
N ASP A 746 18.50 7.94 -1.51
CA ASP A 746 19.12 6.95 -0.62
C ASP A 746 20.16 6.03 -1.28
N ALA A 747 20.68 6.38 -2.47
CA ALA A 747 21.81 5.67 -3.09
C ALA A 747 23.10 5.88 -2.29
N ASP A 748 23.90 4.83 -2.09
CA ASP A 748 25.21 4.91 -1.45
C ASP A 748 26.31 5.19 -2.48
N LEU A 749 26.94 6.37 -2.42
CA LEU A 749 28.04 6.77 -3.32
C LEU A 749 29.41 6.79 -2.61
N SER A 750 29.52 6.13 -1.46
CA SER A 750 30.73 6.13 -0.64
C SER A 750 31.95 5.65 -1.41
N GLY A 751 32.94 6.52 -1.60
CA GLY A 751 34.18 6.21 -2.30
C GLY A 751 34.06 6.04 -3.82
N ALA A 752 32.86 6.23 -4.39
CA ALA A 752 32.63 6.15 -5.82
C ALA A 752 33.41 7.22 -6.59
N ASP A 753 33.88 6.90 -7.79
CA ASP A 753 34.60 7.84 -8.66
C ASP A 753 33.65 8.48 -9.68
N LEU A 754 33.25 9.74 -9.46
CA LEU A 754 32.38 10.52 -10.33
C LEU A 754 33.16 11.49 -11.22
N SER A 755 34.44 11.22 -11.48
CA SER A 755 35.28 12.15 -12.25
C SER A 755 34.75 12.35 -13.67
N ASN A 756 34.58 13.59 -14.10
CA ASN A 756 33.94 13.98 -15.38
C ASN A 756 32.48 13.54 -15.55
N ALA A 757 31.82 13.01 -14.52
CA ALA A 757 30.41 12.61 -14.62
C ALA A 757 29.48 13.82 -14.76
N TYR A 758 28.32 13.62 -15.39
CA TYR A 758 27.32 14.65 -15.64
C TYR A 758 26.07 14.43 -14.78
N LEU A 759 25.94 15.16 -13.66
CA LEU A 759 24.81 15.03 -12.73
C LEU A 759 23.79 16.17 -12.84
N SER A 760 23.90 17.05 -13.84
CA SER A 760 22.93 18.13 -14.03
C SER A 760 21.51 17.56 -14.21
N GLY A 761 20.51 18.14 -13.54
CA GLY A 761 19.12 17.69 -13.62
C GLY A 761 18.79 16.38 -12.88
N SER A 762 19.78 15.71 -12.27
CA SER A 762 19.51 14.58 -11.35
C SER A 762 18.66 15.02 -10.16
N ARG A 763 17.85 14.11 -9.63
CA ARG A 763 16.80 14.37 -8.63
C ARG A 763 17.01 13.55 -7.36
N ALA A 764 16.40 14.02 -6.28
CA ALA A 764 16.29 13.29 -5.01
C ALA A 764 17.63 12.85 -4.40
N TRP A 765 18.69 13.62 -4.59
CA TRP A 765 20.00 13.42 -3.96
C TRP A 765 20.16 14.33 -2.72
N THR A 766 21.17 14.04 -1.89
CA THR A 766 21.58 14.85 -0.74
C THR A 766 23.04 15.25 -0.85
N THR A 767 23.41 16.38 -0.24
CA THR A 767 24.81 16.85 -0.22
C THR A 767 25.73 15.85 0.48
N THR A 768 25.23 15.13 1.49
CA THR A 768 25.99 14.11 2.21
C THR A 768 26.42 12.97 1.29
N GLN A 769 25.49 12.43 0.49
CA GLN A 769 25.78 11.35 -0.47
C GLN A 769 26.91 11.73 -1.44
N LEU A 770 26.88 12.93 -2.01
CA LEU A 770 27.92 13.39 -2.94
C LEU A 770 29.25 13.74 -2.25
N SER A 771 29.22 14.04 -0.95
CA SER A 771 30.42 14.44 -0.21
C SER A 771 31.38 13.29 0.09
N GLU A 772 30.89 12.06 0.02
CA GLU A 772 31.63 10.82 0.26
C GLU A 772 32.21 10.23 -1.04
N ALA A 773 31.83 10.78 -2.20
CA ALA A 773 32.34 10.43 -3.52
C ALA A 773 33.58 11.26 -3.92
N LYS A 774 34.32 10.77 -4.92
CA LYS A 774 35.40 11.51 -5.57
C LYS A 774 34.81 12.36 -6.70
N LEU A 775 35.03 13.67 -6.63
CA LEU A 775 34.43 14.65 -7.54
C LEU A 775 35.52 15.46 -8.26
N CYS A 776 36.01 14.99 -9.41
CA CYS A 776 36.95 15.75 -10.23
C CYS A 776 36.35 16.11 -11.59
N ALA A 777 36.31 17.40 -11.94
CA ALA A 777 35.67 17.92 -13.15
C ALA A 777 34.21 17.43 -13.33
N THR A 778 33.53 17.11 -12.23
CA THR A 778 32.15 16.60 -12.24
C THR A 778 31.16 17.74 -12.45
N THR A 779 30.18 17.58 -13.35
CA THR A 779 29.08 18.55 -13.47
C THR A 779 28.04 18.26 -12.39
N LEU A 780 27.94 19.13 -11.38
CA LEU A 780 27.04 18.93 -10.24
C LEU A 780 25.59 19.37 -10.54
N PRO A 781 24.59 18.81 -9.82
CA PRO A 781 23.19 19.24 -9.93
C PRO A 781 22.96 20.64 -9.34
N GLU A 782 21.86 21.29 -9.76
CA GLU A 782 21.45 22.60 -9.24
C GLU A 782 21.24 22.55 -7.72
N GLY A 783 21.85 23.49 -6.98
CA GLY A 783 21.77 23.55 -5.52
C GLY A 783 22.84 22.75 -4.77
N ALA A 784 23.69 21.98 -5.46
CA ALA A 784 24.82 21.31 -4.83
C ALA A 784 25.92 22.32 -4.47
N ASN A 785 26.22 22.47 -3.18
CA ASN A 785 27.28 23.35 -2.69
C ASN A 785 28.56 22.55 -2.37
N LEU A 786 29.16 21.91 -3.39
CA LEU A 786 30.37 21.10 -3.28
C LEU A 786 31.41 21.54 -4.33
N ASN A 787 32.70 21.36 -4.03
CA ASN A 787 33.76 21.60 -5.01
C ASN A 787 33.89 20.40 -5.96
N SER A 788 33.54 20.59 -7.23
CA SER A 788 33.64 19.57 -8.28
C SER A 788 35.06 19.28 -8.77
N THR A 789 36.07 19.96 -8.24
CA THR A 789 37.50 19.70 -8.53
C THR A 789 38.23 19.03 -7.35
N ARG A 790 37.46 18.51 -6.40
CA ARG A 790 37.96 17.80 -5.23
C ARG A 790 38.64 16.49 -5.66
N ASN A 791 39.80 16.18 -5.07
CA ASN A 791 40.56 14.95 -5.37
C ASN A 791 41.16 14.86 -6.80
N CYS A 792 41.09 15.91 -7.65
CA CYS A 792 41.71 15.88 -8.99
C CYS A 792 43.20 15.52 -8.97
N LYS A 793 43.95 16.04 -7.99
CA LYS A 793 45.38 15.73 -7.82
C LYS A 793 45.65 14.27 -7.45
N GLU A 794 44.77 13.65 -6.67
CA GLU A 794 44.88 12.24 -6.25
C GLU A 794 44.61 11.30 -7.42
N LEU A 795 43.84 11.78 -8.41
CA LEU A 795 43.46 11.06 -9.63
C LEU A 795 44.39 11.34 -10.81
N GLY A 796 45.45 12.14 -10.63
CA GLY A 796 46.39 12.50 -11.69
C GLY A 796 45.81 13.43 -12.76
N ILE A 797 44.66 14.05 -12.50
CA ILE A 797 43.97 14.97 -13.41
C ILE A 797 44.36 16.41 -13.05
N THR A 798 44.82 17.20 -14.03
CA THR A 798 45.04 18.63 -13.82
C THR A 798 43.69 19.33 -13.65
N PRO A 799 43.47 20.04 -12.53
CA PRO A 799 42.16 20.58 -12.15
C PRO A 799 41.64 21.69 -13.06
#